data_AF-A0A7R9J268-F1
#
_entry.id   AF-A0A7R9J268-F1
#
_cell.length_a   1.000
_cell.length_b   1.000
_cell.length_c   1.000
_cell.angle_alpha   90.00
_cell.angle_beta   90.00
_cell.angle_gamma   90.00
#
_symmetry.space_group_name_H-M   'P 1'
#
loop_
_entity.id
_entity.type
_entity.pdbx_description
1 polymer ?
#
loop_
_entity_poly.entity_id
_entity_poly.type
_entity_poly.pdbx_seq_one_letter_code
_entity_poly.pdbx_strand_id
1 'polypeptide(L)'
;MSSSILQESRGFDRRVGGSGSKSQGRYSGGRSRTDNCSDPGNAADTKIQTGAGYVLCKLFAPNRVAFRQALVQGDKNTIHPIIEWLFRNMTDLKKRSYLAQYLVKVEVPVDILSDADVSTLYEQYEQLMEDFKSLHKESEALKNSGYSTAELRSDLETMEREKDIVIKRIERMQKKVESVANREAMLSAAHTLRLEREREKELANQKQEQQTALNHAEQRVGRLQQQLKDARQASTGATSEGLLQRLEEETNVTTYIVKQKLPKELETRQVEVQILGKVLSEPAMGREDLDILNSKLQVINGEINQLVERHLATKNPSEDKLAPFRQQAAIIARKKETTAELLGELRGKLTSLNDELDERQNQLKELAGEAVLGGEEFKRYVNKLRGRSSLYKRHRAELLALKAESGVLTRTIELLQTRNELVLQGLSSEGIRQALTLNVCLIQSSEGILNVCLTQSAEEMRHGVPGFQVARQKLEQVSVEKAAVDQEKGKTLEDISSLVQQLSQRIASKKAQLAPIIKELRPLREQHQELSAEYEKKKKLHDTTAAGLESSTGKLEQEVKSLREELEEDESQCYMLEAQCVIHQVRLDRLTEEIKFYISSNPGDKARSLREQLSACIIEQEKVSRQLKEQQHLVKENQTNRVRQVKLWSNLHKLLECKKKCLQEAQQNSGVVHRERGAETLILQ
;
A
#
# COMPACT_ATOMS: atom_id res chain seq x y z
N MET A 1 16.14 47.59 41.44
CA MET A 1 14.81 47.09 41.85
C MET A 1 14.92 45.59 41.96
N SER A 2 15.20 45.15 43.18
CA SER A 2 15.34 43.76 43.60
C SER A 2 14.06 43.34 44.31
N SER A 3 13.85 42.03 44.41
CA SER A 3 12.82 41.31 45.19
C SER A 3 11.45 41.11 44.57
N SER A 4 10.88 39.94 44.91
CA SER A 4 9.56 39.39 44.57
C SER A 4 9.63 38.58 43.27
N ILE A 5 9.72 37.25 43.31
CA ILE A 5 8.62 36.35 43.65
C ILE A 5 9.17 35.06 44.28
N LEU A 6 8.97 34.90 45.60
CA LEU A 6 9.14 33.65 46.37
C LEU A 6 8.30 33.76 47.66
N GLN A 7 7.02 33.41 47.58
CA GLN A 7 6.00 33.19 48.63
C GLN A 7 4.71 33.01 47.82
N GLU A 8 3.91 31.94 47.86
CA GLU A 8 3.36 31.11 48.93
C GLU A 8 3.21 29.68 48.36
N SER A 9 3.45 28.59 49.08
CA SER A 9 2.40 28.00 49.92
C SER A 9 3.01 26.93 50.82
N ARG A 10 3.10 27.24 52.10
CA ARG A 10 3.16 26.25 53.19
C ARG A 10 1.84 26.32 53.92
N GLY A 11 1.19 25.18 54.09
CA GLY A 11 0.09 25.05 55.04
C GLY A 11 -0.75 23.81 54.78
N PHE A 12 -0.35 22.66 55.32
CA PHE A 12 -1.11 22.00 56.39
C PHE A 12 -0.37 20.74 56.85
N ASP A 13 -0.22 20.62 58.17
CA ASP A 13 0.40 19.51 58.88
C ASP A 13 -0.47 19.20 60.11
N ARG A 14 -0.41 17.94 60.59
CA ARG A 14 -1.20 17.25 61.67
C ARG A 14 -2.45 16.51 61.18
N ARG A 15 -2.76 15.27 61.58
CA ARG A 15 -2.33 14.37 62.68
C ARG A 15 -2.76 12.93 62.27
N VAL A 16 -2.01 11.86 62.56
CA VAL A 16 -2.22 10.78 63.58
C VAL A 16 -1.14 9.74 63.18
N GLY A 17 -0.19 9.27 64.00
CA GLY A 17 -0.26 8.69 65.33
C GLY A 17 0.05 7.19 65.22
N GLY A 18 1.32 6.78 65.40
CA GLY A 18 1.75 5.38 65.36
C GLY A 18 3.17 5.19 65.89
N SER A 19 3.27 4.60 67.07
CA SER A 19 4.42 4.38 67.95
C SER A 19 5.55 3.53 67.36
N GLY A 20 6.80 3.89 67.64
CA GLY A 20 7.96 3.03 67.34
C GLY A 20 9.29 3.66 67.75
N SER A 21 9.62 3.49 69.03
CA SER A 21 10.93 3.56 69.70
C SER A 21 12.13 4.20 68.99
N LYS A 22 12.65 5.26 69.61
CA LYS A 22 14.03 5.75 69.48
C LYS A 22 15.01 4.59 69.71
N SER A 23 15.85 4.29 68.72
CA SER A 23 17.22 3.84 68.95
C SER A 23 18.16 4.82 68.27
N GLN A 24 18.98 5.49 69.08
CA GLN A 24 20.12 6.26 68.61
C GLN A 24 21.12 5.28 68.00
N GLY A 25 21.27 5.32 66.68
CA GLY A 25 22.41 4.72 65.98
C GLY A 25 23.09 5.81 65.16
N ARG A 26 24.13 6.44 65.71
CA ARG A 26 25.08 7.22 64.91
C ARG A 26 25.80 6.22 64.00
N TYR A 27 25.41 6.15 62.73
CA TYR A 27 26.25 5.56 61.69
C TYR A 27 26.53 6.60 60.62
N SER A 28 27.83 6.83 60.42
CA SER A 28 28.45 7.81 59.56
C SER A 28 28.10 7.56 58.08
N GLY A 29 27.14 8.32 57.54
CA GLY A 29 27.00 8.48 56.09
C GLY A 29 28.23 9.18 55.53
N GLY A 30 29.08 8.45 54.80
CA GLY A 30 30.24 9.02 54.12
C GLY A 30 29.79 10.08 53.12
N ARG A 31 30.11 11.35 53.39
CA ARG A 31 29.89 12.46 52.47
C ARG A 31 30.88 12.31 51.30
N SER A 32 30.42 12.14 50.07
CA SER A 32 31.24 12.30 48.85
C SER A 32 31.53 13.77 48.51
N ARG A 33 31.30 14.71 49.44
CA ARG A 33 31.70 16.11 49.30
C ARG A 33 33.13 16.24 49.83
N THR A 34 34.09 16.35 48.93
CA THR A 34 35.46 16.76 49.23
C THR A 34 35.60 18.24 48.87
N ASP A 35 36.01 19.07 49.83
CA ASP A 35 36.42 20.45 49.56
C ASP A 35 37.87 20.41 49.08
N ASN A 36 38.08 20.47 47.76
CA ASN A 36 39.40 20.33 47.11
C ASN A 36 40.43 21.41 47.51
N CYS A 37 40.06 22.40 48.34
CA CYS A 37 40.98 23.45 48.80
C CYS A 37 41.82 23.06 50.04
N SER A 38 41.48 21.97 50.76
CA SER A 38 42.10 21.68 52.07
C SER A 38 42.75 20.28 52.20
N ASP A 39 42.55 19.38 51.24
CA ASP A 39 43.18 18.05 51.23
C ASP A 39 44.40 18.04 50.29
N PRO A 40 45.48 17.29 50.59
CA PRO A 40 46.61 17.16 49.67
C PRO A 40 46.07 16.58 48.34
N GLY A 41 46.20 17.34 47.24
CA GLY A 41 45.50 17.09 45.96
C GLY A 41 45.51 15.62 45.51
N ASN A 42 46.60 14.90 45.73
CA ASN A 42 46.71 13.47 45.41
C ASN A 42 45.73 12.56 46.16
N ALA A 43 45.34 12.88 47.40
CA ALA A 43 44.47 12.02 48.23
C ALA A 43 42.97 12.20 47.90
N ALA A 44 42.54 13.43 47.59
CA ALA A 44 41.18 13.70 47.13
C ALA A 44 40.97 13.16 45.71
N ASP A 45 41.96 13.35 44.83
CA ASP A 45 41.93 12.84 43.46
C ASP A 45 41.97 11.32 43.41
N THR A 46 42.71 10.65 44.32
CA THR A 46 42.69 9.18 44.42
C THR A 46 41.38 8.62 44.95
N LYS A 47 40.64 9.33 45.82
CA LYS A 47 39.29 8.95 46.27
C LYS A 47 38.24 9.10 45.16
N ILE A 48 38.31 10.19 44.38
CA ILE A 48 37.50 10.37 43.17
C ILE A 48 37.82 9.28 42.14
N GLN A 49 39.10 8.92 41.99
CA GLN A 49 39.54 7.81 41.15
C GLN A 49 39.12 6.42 41.64
N THR A 50 38.97 6.17 42.95
CA THR A 50 38.49 4.86 43.43
C THR A 50 36.97 4.72 43.30
N GLY A 51 36.23 5.79 43.58
CA GLY A 51 34.77 5.81 43.41
C GLY A 51 34.30 5.77 41.95
N ALA A 52 35.03 6.39 41.03
CA ALA A 52 34.67 6.46 39.62
C ALA A 52 35.53 5.60 38.68
N GLY A 53 36.74 5.18 39.12
CA GLY A 53 37.76 4.59 38.24
C GLY A 53 37.47 3.18 37.77
N TYR A 54 36.65 2.38 38.46
CA TYR A 54 36.32 1.03 37.97
C TYR A 54 35.45 1.06 36.70
N VAL A 55 34.62 2.10 36.54
CA VAL A 55 33.73 2.28 35.39
C VAL A 55 34.36 3.21 34.34
N LEU A 56 34.98 4.32 34.78
CA LEU A 56 35.59 5.30 33.86
C LEU A 56 36.87 4.77 33.19
N CYS A 57 37.73 4.01 33.89
CA CYS A 57 38.96 3.47 33.26
C CYS A 57 38.68 2.36 32.23
N LYS A 58 37.48 1.78 32.22
CA LYS A 58 37.09 0.75 31.24
C LYS A 58 36.50 1.33 29.96
N LEU A 59 35.92 2.54 30.03
CA LEU A 59 35.20 3.17 28.93
C LEU A 59 36.05 4.20 28.16
N PHE A 60 37.03 4.85 28.79
CA PHE A 60 37.67 6.04 28.23
C PHE A 60 39.17 5.95 27.90
N ALA A 61 39.92 4.89 28.24
CA ALA A 61 41.33 4.79 27.80
C ALA A 61 41.96 3.38 27.85
N PRO A 62 42.80 3.01 26.85
CA PRO A 62 43.60 1.77 26.87
C PRO A 62 44.84 1.86 27.79
N ASN A 63 45.26 3.05 28.22
CA ASN A 63 46.45 3.24 29.06
C ASN A 63 46.09 3.92 30.40
N ARG A 64 46.00 3.12 31.47
CA ARG A 64 45.52 3.56 32.80
C ARG A 64 46.41 4.62 33.47
N VAL A 65 47.70 4.63 33.16
CA VAL A 65 48.67 5.55 33.81
C VAL A 65 48.56 6.95 33.24
N ALA A 66 48.48 7.08 31.91
CA ALA A 66 48.32 8.37 31.23
C ALA A 66 46.98 9.03 31.58
N PHE A 67 45.90 8.25 31.67
CA PHE A 67 44.57 8.75 32.09
C PHE A 67 44.57 9.29 33.53
N ARG A 68 45.25 8.61 34.46
CA ARG A 68 45.38 9.08 35.85
C ARG A 68 46.18 10.37 35.95
N GLN A 69 47.26 10.51 35.16
CA GLN A 69 48.07 11.73 35.11
C GLN A 69 47.28 12.91 34.50
N ALA A 70 46.54 12.68 33.41
CA ALA A 70 45.70 13.70 32.78
C ALA A 70 44.56 14.18 33.70
N LEU A 71 44.00 13.28 34.52
CA LEU A 71 42.97 13.63 35.50
C LEU A 71 43.52 14.47 36.65
N VAL A 72 44.72 14.14 37.17
CA VAL A 72 45.40 14.91 38.23
C VAL A 72 45.89 16.27 37.71
N GLN A 73 46.28 16.36 36.44
CA GLN A 73 46.70 17.61 35.79
C GLN A 73 45.53 18.53 35.41
N GLY A 74 44.29 18.06 35.50
CA GLY A 74 43.12 18.88 35.17
C GLY A 74 42.91 19.10 33.67
N ASP A 75 43.34 18.16 32.81
CA ASP A 75 43.28 18.36 31.36
C ASP A 75 41.83 18.40 30.85
N LYS A 76 41.46 19.52 30.22
CA LYS A 76 40.12 19.80 29.70
C LYS A 76 39.65 18.74 28.70
N ASN A 77 40.57 18.24 27.87
CA ASN A 77 40.26 17.24 26.85
C ASN A 77 39.83 15.89 27.43
N THR A 78 40.23 15.58 28.68
CA THR A 78 39.86 14.36 29.38
C THR A 78 38.67 14.58 30.31
N ILE A 79 38.57 15.75 30.95
CA ILE A 79 37.52 16.04 31.93
C ILE A 79 36.16 16.35 31.27
N HIS A 80 36.11 17.11 30.17
CA HIS A 80 34.84 17.47 29.55
C HIS A 80 34.04 16.26 29.05
N PRO A 81 34.64 15.25 28.38
CA PRO A 81 33.93 14.02 28.01
C PRO A 81 33.43 13.22 29.22
N ILE A 82 34.16 13.23 30.34
CA ILE A 82 33.74 12.55 31.58
C ILE A 82 32.52 13.27 32.17
N ILE A 83 32.54 14.60 32.24
CA ILE A 83 31.41 15.39 32.75
C ILE A 83 30.19 15.24 31.85
N GLU A 84 30.37 15.25 30.52
CA GLU A 84 29.30 15.00 29.56
C GLU A 84 28.66 13.62 29.77
N TRP A 85 29.48 12.58 29.97
CA TRP A 85 29.01 11.23 30.26
C TRP A 85 28.27 11.14 31.61
N LEU A 86 28.79 11.81 32.64
CA LEU A 86 28.15 11.85 33.97
C LEU A 86 26.77 12.54 33.92
N PHE A 87 26.64 13.64 33.18
CA PHE A 87 25.37 14.34 33.06
C PHE A 87 24.36 13.57 32.20
N ARG A 88 24.81 12.90 31.13
CA ARG A 88 23.94 12.04 30.31
C ARG A 88 23.38 10.85 31.11
N ASN A 89 24.17 10.27 32.01
CA ASN A 89 23.79 9.06 32.75
C ASN A 89 23.42 9.32 34.23
N MET A 90 22.97 10.54 34.55
CA MET A 90 22.72 10.97 35.94
C MET A 90 21.71 10.08 36.68
N THR A 91 20.67 9.59 36.00
CA THR A 91 19.66 8.69 36.57
C THR A 91 20.24 7.34 36.96
N ASP A 92 21.08 6.76 36.10
CA ASP A 92 21.71 5.46 36.33
C ASP A 92 22.82 5.55 37.37
N LEU A 93 23.55 6.67 37.40
CA LEU A 93 24.57 6.94 38.41
C LEU A 93 23.96 7.13 39.79
N LYS A 94 22.79 7.79 39.89
CA LYS A 94 22.03 7.87 41.14
C LYS A 94 21.64 6.47 41.63
N LYS A 95 21.09 5.61 40.75
CA LYS A 95 20.77 4.21 41.08
C LYS A 95 22.00 3.42 41.52
N ARG A 96 23.11 3.53 40.79
CA ARG A 96 24.37 2.85 41.14
C ARG A 96 24.96 3.33 42.46
N SER A 97 24.93 4.64 42.73
CA SER A 97 25.40 5.20 44.01
C SER A 97 24.56 4.70 45.19
N TYR A 98 23.24 4.59 45.00
CA TYR A 98 22.33 4.03 46.00
C TYR A 98 22.62 2.54 46.23
N LEU A 99 22.73 1.74 45.17
CA LEU A 99 23.02 0.31 45.27
C LEU A 99 24.40 0.02 45.86
N ALA A 100 25.42 0.85 45.56
CA ALA A 100 26.77 0.68 46.09
C ALA A 100 26.84 0.78 47.61
N GLN A 101 25.93 1.54 48.25
CA GLN A 101 25.88 1.62 49.71
C GLN A 101 25.48 0.29 50.36
N TYR A 102 24.71 -0.54 49.66
CA TYR A 102 24.12 -1.76 50.20
C TYR A 102 24.68 -3.06 49.60
N LEU A 103 25.29 -3.01 48.41
CA LEU A 103 25.79 -4.18 47.69
C LEU A 103 27.31 -4.35 47.72
N VAL A 104 28.05 -3.41 48.32
CA VAL A 104 29.49 -3.58 48.54
C VAL A 104 29.68 -4.50 49.75
N LYS A 105 30.17 -5.71 49.50
CA LYS A 105 30.42 -6.70 50.55
C LYS A 105 31.50 -6.18 51.51
N VAL A 106 31.29 -6.39 52.81
CA VAL A 106 32.32 -6.18 53.82
C VAL A 106 33.28 -7.36 53.73
N GLU A 107 34.53 -7.10 53.34
CA GLU A 107 35.56 -8.14 53.29
C GLU A 107 35.97 -8.53 54.72
N VAL A 108 35.43 -9.66 55.20
CA VAL A 108 35.79 -10.22 56.51
C VAL A 108 36.96 -11.19 56.33
N PRO A 109 38.09 -10.98 57.03
CA PRO A 109 39.24 -11.89 56.95
C PRO A 109 38.88 -13.34 57.30
N VAL A 110 39.49 -14.29 56.57
CA VAL A 110 39.17 -15.73 56.66
C VAL A 110 39.42 -16.30 58.06
N ASP A 111 40.34 -15.71 58.83
CA ASP A 111 40.62 -16.09 60.22
C ASP A 111 39.42 -15.87 61.16
N ILE A 112 38.64 -14.81 60.94
CA ILE A 112 37.46 -14.45 61.75
C ILE A 112 36.21 -15.16 61.23
N LEU A 113 36.17 -15.44 59.92
CA LEU A 113 35.10 -16.20 59.27
C LEU A 113 35.10 -17.70 59.66
N SER A 114 36.20 -18.19 60.23
CA SER A 114 36.34 -19.59 60.68
C SER A 114 35.50 -19.91 61.93
N ASP A 115 35.07 -18.88 62.67
CA ASP A 115 34.14 -19.02 63.80
C ASP A 115 32.72 -19.31 63.29
N ALA A 116 32.08 -20.36 63.82
CA ALA A 116 30.80 -20.87 63.33
C ALA A 116 29.66 -19.83 63.46
N ASP A 117 29.67 -19.03 64.53
CA ASP A 117 28.66 -18.00 64.76
C ASP A 117 28.82 -16.82 63.78
N VAL A 118 30.07 -16.48 63.43
CA VAL A 118 30.35 -15.40 62.47
C VAL A 118 30.04 -15.86 61.04
N SER A 119 30.33 -17.11 60.70
CA SER A 119 30.00 -17.69 59.40
C SER A 119 28.49 -17.72 59.16
N THR A 120 27.70 -18.16 60.15
CA THR A 120 26.24 -18.19 60.03
C THR A 120 25.62 -16.79 59.94
N LEU A 121 26.15 -15.80 60.66
CA LEU A 121 25.72 -14.40 60.52
C LEU A 121 26.09 -13.82 59.15
N TYR A 122 27.25 -14.18 58.61
CA TYR A 122 27.66 -13.73 57.28
C TYR A 122 26.80 -14.37 56.18
N GLU A 123 26.40 -15.64 56.32
CA GLU A 123 25.43 -16.29 55.44
C GLU A 123 24.05 -15.61 55.49
N GLN A 124 23.55 -15.26 56.67
CA GLN A 124 22.30 -14.49 56.83
C GLN A 124 22.40 -13.11 56.17
N TYR A 125 23.56 -12.44 56.31
CA TYR A 125 23.84 -11.18 55.62
C TYR A 125 23.83 -11.34 54.10
N GLU A 126 24.42 -12.40 53.56
CA GLU A 126 24.39 -12.68 52.11
C GLU A 126 22.97 -12.97 51.61
N GLN A 127 22.17 -13.72 52.35
CA GLN A 127 20.77 -13.96 52.04
C GLN A 127 19.97 -12.64 52.01
N LEU A 128 20.15 -11.79 53.03
CA LEU A 128 19.46 -10.49 53.10
C LEU A 128 19.85 -9.56 51.93
N MET A 129 21.10 -9.63 51.47
CA MET A 129 21.55 -8.91 50.28
C MET A 129 20.88 -9.41 49.00
N GLU A 130 20.69 -10.72 48.83
CA GLU A 130 19.98 -11.28 47.67
C GLU A 130 18.48 -10.94 47.71
N ASP A 131 17.85 -10.99 48.88
CA ASP A 131 16.47 -10.54 49.08
C ASP A 131 16.29 -9.05 48.75
N PHE A 132 17.26 -8.22 49.15
CA PHE A 132 17.25 -6.80 48.77
C PHE A 132 17.35 -6.60 47.26
N LYS A 133 18.18 -7.38 46.55
CA LYS A 133 18.28 -7.29 45.08
C LYS A 133 16.97 -7.66 44.41
N SER A 134 16.30 -8.71 44.86
CA SER A 134 15.02 -9.17 44.28
C SER A 134 13.91 -8.13 44.49
N LEU A 135 13.76 -7.63 45.71
CA LEU A 135 12.77 -6.59 46.06
C LEU A 135 13.03 -5.26 45.34
N HIS A 136 14.30 -4.83 45.24
CA HIS A 136 14.64 -3.61 44.52
C HIS A 136 14.33 -3.75 43.02
N LYS A 137 14.60 -4.92 42.42
CA LYS A 137 14.30 -5.19 41.01
C LYS A 137 12.80 -5.17 40.74
N GLU A 138 11.99 -5.75 41.62
CA GLU A 138 10.53 -5.71 41.53
C GLU A 138 10.00 -4.27 41.68
N SER A 139 10.51 -3.51 42.66
CA SER A 139 10.14 -2.11 42.87
C SER A 139 10.48 -1.22 41.67
N GLU A 140 11.64 -1.43 41.04
CA GLU A 140 12.01 -0.73 39.80
C GLU A 140 11.13 -1.14 38.62
N ALA A 141 10.79 -2.42 38.48
CA ALA A 141 9.87 -2.88 37.45
C ALA A 141 8.49 -2.22 37.58
N LEU A 142 7.96 -2.12 38.81
CA LEU A 142 6.71 -1.42 39.09
C LEU A 142 6.79 0.08 38.81
N LYS A 143 7.88 0.76 39.21
CA LYS A 143 8.08 2.19 38.89
C LYS A 143 8.21 2.44 37.38
N ASN A 144 8.86 1.54 36.65
CA ASN A 144 9.06 1.65 35.20
C ASN A 144 7.82 1.22 34.39
N SER A 145 6.82 0.58 35.01
CA SER A 145 5.57 0.16 34.36
C SER A 145 4.69 1.31 33.86
N GLY A 146 5.10 2.56 34.08
CA GLY A 146 4.67 3.71 33.27
C GLY A 146 3.28 4.26 33.57
N TYR A 147 2.48 3.63 34.42
CA TYR A 147 1.22 4.22 34.86
C TYR A 147 1.50 5.33 35.87
N SER A 148 1.49 6.57 35.40
CA SER A 148 1.46 7.74 36.27
C SER A 148 0.16 7.71 37.09
N THR A 149 0.23 7.15 38.30
CA THR A 149 -0.91 7.15 39.23
C THR A 149 -1.40 8.57 39.56
N ALA A 150 -0.60 9.60 39.25
CA ALA A 150 -0.99 10.99 39.40
C ALA A 150 -2.06 11.43 38.39
N GLU A 151 -1.98 10.98 37.13
CA GLU A 151 -2.99 11.30 36.11
C GLU A 151 -4.31 10.60 36.45
N LEU A 152 -4.25 9.30 36.78
CA LEU A 152 -5.43 8.56 37.25
C LEU A 152 -6.05 9.16 38.51
N ARG A 153 -5.25 9.66 39.46
CA ARG A 153 -5.76 10.36 40.65
C ARG A 153 -6.41 11.70 40.28
N SER A 154 -5.79 12.47 39.40
CA SER A 154 -6.35 13.74 38.93
C SER A 154 -7.67 13.52 38.18
N ASP A 155 -7.75 12.50 37.34
CA ASP A 155 -8.97 12.12 36.62
C ASP A 155 -10.05 11.64 37.59
N LEU A 156 -9.69 10.81 38.58
CA LEU A 156 -10.61 10.38 39.64
C LEU A 156 -11.17 11.58 40.42
N GLU A 157 -10.33 12.50 40.87
CA GLU A 157 -10.79 13.70 41.56
C GLU A 157 -11.69 14.56 40.67
N THR A 158 -11.42 14.62 39.37
CA THR A 158 -12.23 15.39 38.42
C THR A 158 -13.58 14.72 38.20
N MET A 159 -13.62 13.40 38.01
CA MET A 159 -14.86 12.61 37.95
C MET A 159 -15.67 12.68 39.25
N GLU A 160 -15.01 12.70 40.41
CA GLU A 160 -15.67 12.89 41.71
C GLU A 160 -16.31 14.27 41.83
N ARG A 161 -15.60 15.33 41.42
CA ARG A 161 -16.16 16.69 41.35
C ARG A 161 -17.35 16.77 40.39
N GLU A 162 -17.26 16.16 39.22
CA GLU A 162 -18.38 16.11 38.26
C GLU A 162 -19.59 15.36 38.82
N LYS A 163 -19.36 14.21 39.47
CA LYS A 163 -20.40 13.44 40.16
C LYS A 163 -21.11 14.30 41.20
N ASP A 164 -20.38 15.04 42.03
CA ASP A 164 -20.97 15.93 43.05
C ASP A 164 -21.80 17.05 42.43
N ILE A 165 -21.37 17.63 41.30
CA ILE A 165 -22.13 18.64 40.56
C ILE A 165 -23.45 18.04 40.04
N VAL A 166 -23.39 16.83 39.47
CA VAL A 166 -24.57 16.11 38.96
C VAL A 166 -25.53 15.76 40.09
N ILE A 167 -25.05 15.25 41.23
CA ILE A 167 -25.87 14.97 42.41
C ILE A 167 -26.58 16.23 42.89
N LYS A 168 -25.86 17.34 43.09
CA LYS A 168 -26.45 18.63 43.49
C LYS A 168 -27.46 19.15 42.47
N ARG A 169 -27.30 18.84 41.18
CA ARG A 169 -28.28 19.19 40.13
C ARG A 169 -29.52 18.30 40.20
N ILE A 170 -29.35 17.00 40.43
CA ILE A 170 -30.43 16.03 40.63
C ILE A 170 -31.26 16.43 41.86
N GLU A 171 -30.63 16.72 43.00
CA GLU A 171 -31.31 17.16 44.22
C GLU A 171 -32.14 18.44 44.00
N ARG A 172 -31.56 19.43 43.29
CA ARG A 172 -32.29 20.65 42.91
C ARG A 172 -33.48 20.36 42.01
N MET A 173 -33.37 19.39 41.10
CA MET A 173 -34.47 18.99 40.22
C MET A 173 -35.53 18.19 40.96
N GLN A 174 -35.13 17.28 41.87
CA GLN A 174 -36.04 16.51 42.71
C GLN A 174 -36.92 17.43 43.56
N LYS A 175 -36.33 18.45 44.20
CA LYS A 175 -37.08 19.47 44.96
C LYS A 175 -38.11 20.23 44.12
N LYS A 176 -37.84 20.45 42.83
CA LYS A 176 -38.81 21.09 41.91
C LYS A 176 -39.93 20.15 41.47
N VAL A 177 -39.66 18.85 41.46
CA VAL A 177 -40.59 17.80 40.99
C VAL A 177 -41.43 17.24 42.15
N GLU A 178 -41.03 17.47 43.40
CA GLU A 178 -41.77 17.13 44.62
C GLU A 178 -43.17 17.76 44.69
N SER A 179 -43.37 18.95 44.09
CA SER A 179 -44.66 19.65 44.10
C SER A 179 -45.68 19.13 43.08
N VAL A 180 -45.33 18.12 42.27
CA VAL A 180 -46.18 17.60 41.18
C VAL A 180 -46.99 16.40 41.66
N ALA A 181 -48.31 16.42 41.46
CA ALA A 181 -49.19 15.28 41.76
C ALA A 181 -48.87 14.07 40.85
N ASN A 182 -48.99 12.84 41.38
CA ASN A 182 -48.60 11.60 40.69
C ASN A 182 -47.14 11.57 40.20
N ARG A 183 -46.22 12.13 41.00
CA ARG A 183 -44.78 12.23 40.73
C ARG A 183 -44.13 10.94 40.24
N GLU A 184 -44.35 9.83 40.95
CA GLU A 184 -43.68 8.56 40.65
C GLU A 184 -44.14 7.97 39.31
N ALA A 185 -45.44 8.03 39.02
CA ALA A 185 -46.00 7.56 37.74
C ALA A 185 -45.56 8.46 36.56
N MET A 186 -45.45 9.77 36.77
CA MET A 186 -44.94 10.67 35.72
C MET A 186 -43.44 10.52 35.49
N LEU A 187 -42.64 10.31 36.55
CA LEU A 187 -41.20 10.06 36.41
C LEU A 187 -40.91 8.71 35.75
N SER A 188 -41.68 7.66 36.06
CA SER A 188 -41.54 6.37 35.39
C SER A 188 -41.92 6.47 33.92
N ALA A 189 -43.03 7.13 33.58
CA ALA A 189 -43.43 7.38 32.20
C ALA A 189 -42.38 8.22 31.43
N ALA A 190 -41.83 9.27 32.06
CA ALA A 190 -40.76 10.09 31.48
C ALA A 190 -39.46 9.29 31.29
N HIS A 191 -39.13 8.40 32.22
CA HIS A 191 -37.98 7.51 32.10
C HIS A 191 -38.15 6.53 30.93
N THR A 192 -39.32 5.88 30.82
CA THR A 192 -39.64 5.00 29.70
C THR A 192 -39.59 5.75 28.37
N LEU A 193 -40.20 6.95 28.30
CA LEU A 193 -40.15 7.78 27.09
C LEU A 193 -38.70 8.19 26.72
N ARG A 194 -37.85 8.47 27.71
CA ARG A 194 -36.43 8.78 27.47
C ARG A 194 -35.69 7.57 26.89
N LEU A 195 -35.88 6.39 27.47
CA LEU A 195 -35.28 5.14 26.98
C LEU A 195 -35.74 4.83 25.56
N GLU A 196 -37.04 4.97 25.27
CA GLU A 196 -37.56 4.77 23.92
C GLU A 196 -36.99 5.79 22.92
N ARG A 197 -36.79 7.05 23.32
CA ARG A 197 -36.12 8.07 22.48
C ARG A 197 -34.63 7.81 22.28
N GLU A 198 -33.93 7.29 23.29
CA GLU A 198 -32.53 6.88 23.17
C GLU A 198 -32.41 5.70 22.20
N ARG A 199 -33.29 4.70 22.34
CA ARG A 199 -33.39 3.57 21.43
C ARG A 199 -33.76 3.99 20.00
N GLU A 200 -34.67 4.93 19.84
CA GLU A 200 -35.03 5.51 18.53
C GLU A 200 -33.80 6.17 17.87
N LYS A 201 -33.00 6.93 18.64
CA LYS A 201 -31.76 7.53 18.14
C LYS A 201 -30.70 6.49 17.80
N GLU A 202 -30.52 5.46 18.62
CA GLU A 202 -29.60 4.36 18.31
C GLU A 202 -30.00 3.64 17.02
N LEU A 203 -31.29 3.32 16.86
CA LEU A 203 -31.81 2.72 15.63
C LEU A 203 -31.67 3.66 14.42
N ALA A 204 -31.87 4.97 14.60
CA ALA A 204 -31.66 5.95 13.54
C ALA A 204 -30.17 6.03 13.12
N ASN A 205 -29.24 6.01 14.08
CA ASN A 205 -27.81 5.98 13.81
C ASN A 205 -27.42 4.68 13.10
N GLN A 206 -27.88 3.53 13.58
CA GLN A 206 -27.64 2.23 12.94
C GLN A 206 -28.20 2.19 11.51
N LYS A 207 -29.40 2.75 11.29
CA LYS A 207 -29.99 2.88 9.95
C LYS A 207 -29.11 3.75 9.05
N GLN A 208 -28.61 4.87 9.54
CA GLN A 208 -27.73 5.75 8.78
C GLN A 208 -26.40 5.05 8.43
N GLU A 209 -25.80 4.35 9.39
CA GLU A 209 -24.58 3.55 9.18
C GLU A 209 -24.82 2.45 8.14
N GLN A 210 -25.90 1.68 8.27
CA GLN A 210 -26.28 0.64 7.31
C GLN A 210 -26.55 1.23 5.93
N GLN A 211 -27.21 2.38 5.83
CA GLN A 211 -27.44 3.07 4.56
C GLN A 211 -26.13 3.50 3.92
N THR A 212 -25.19 4.04 4.70
CA THR A 212 -23.87 4.43 4.18
C THR A 212 -23.07 3.21 3.71
N ALA A 213 -23.14 2.09 4.46
CA ALA A 213 -22.50 0.83 4.09
C ALA A 213 -23.11 0.24 2.81
N LEU A 214 -24.45 0.29 2.67
CA LEU A 214 -25.16 -0.14 1.47
C LEU A 214 -24.73 0.70 0.27
N ASN A 215 -24.76 2.03 0.38
CA ASN A 215 -24.33 2.92 -0.70
C ASN A 215 -22.87 2.65 -1.11
N HIS A 216 -21.97 2.39 -0.16
CA HIS A 216 -20.59 2.00 -0.46
C HIS A 216 -20.49 0.64 -1.18
N ALA A 217 -21.30 -0.34 -0.78
CA ALA A 217 -21.37 -1.64 -1.43
C ALA A 217 -21.91 -1.51 -2.87
N GLU A 218 -22.99 -0.74 -3.07
CA GLU A 218 -23.56 -0.44 -4.39
C GLU A 218 -22.56 0.27 -5.30
N GLN A 219 -21.87 1.30 -4.79
CA GLN A 219 -20.78 1.97 -5.53
C GLN A 219 -19.65 1.01 -5.89
N ARG A 220 -19.33 0.04 -5.02
CA ARG A 220 -18.31 -0.99 -5.31
C ARG A 220 -18.80 -1.95 -6.39
N VAL A 221 -20.06 -2.37 -6.34
CA VAL A 221 -20.67 -3.22 -7.37
C VAL A 221 -20.69 -2.48 -8.70
N GLY A 222 -21.11 -1.22 -8.76
CA GLY A 222 -21.09 -0.40 -9.97
C GLY A 222 -19.69 -0.28 -10.58
N ARG A 223 -18.65 -0.04 -9.75
CA ARG A 223 -17.25 -0.05 -10.21
C ARG A 223 -16.82 -1.39 -10.78
N LEU A 224 -17.16 -2.50 -10.12
CA LEU A 224 -16.82 -3.85 -10.60
C LEU A 224 -17.56 -4.22 -11.88
N GLN A 225 -18.83 -3.82 -12.01
CA GLN A 225 -19.62 -4.00 -13.22
C GLN A 225 -19.05 -3.21 -14.38
N GLN A 226 -18.64 -1.96 -14.15
CA GLN A 226 -17.97 -1.13 -15.15
C GLN A 226 -16.64 -1.77 -15.59
N GLN A 227 -15.78 -2.18 -14.64
CA GLN A 227 -14.53 -2.89 -14.95
C GLN A 227 -14.76 -4.17 -15.76
N LEU A 228 -15.79 -4.93 -15.44
CA LEU A 228 -16.15 -6.16 -16.17
C LEU A 228 -16.69 -5.85 -17.57
N LYS A 229 -17.42 -4.74 -17.74
CA LYS A 229 -17.90 -4.25 -19.03
C LYS A 229 -16.75 -3.74 -19.90
N ASP A 230 -15.83 -2.98 -19.32
CA ASP A 230 -14.62 -2.48 -19.98
C ASP A 230 -13.72 -3.65 -20.40
N ALA A 231 -13.53 -4.66 -19.55
CA ALA A 231 -12.81 -5.89 -19.90
C ALA A 231 -13.49 -6.68 -21.04
N ARG A 232 -14.83 -6.73 -21.07
CA ARG A 232 -15.59 -7.38 -22.15
C ARG A 232 -15.50 -6.59 -23.46
N GLN A 233 -15.63 -5.27 -23.41
CA GLN A 233 -15.48 -4.39 -24.58
C GLN A 233 -14.04 -4.37 -25.10
N ALA A 234 -13.06 -4.44 -24.19
CA ALA A 234 -11.66 -4.64 -24.51
C ALA A 234 -11.42 -5.96 -25.27
N SER A 235 -12.13 -7.03 -24.90
CA SER A 235 -12.02 -8.32 -25.59
C SER A 235 -12.67 -8.35 -26.99
N THR A 236 -13.58 -7.42 -27.30
CA THR A 236 -14.30 -7.39 -28.58
C THR A 236 -13.66 -6.39 -29.55
N GLY A 237 -12.66 -6.88 -30.30
CA GLY A 237 -12.12 -6.19 -31.48
C GLY A 237 -10.95 -5.25 -31.24
N ALA A 238 -10.33 -5.26 -30.05
CA ALA A 238 -9.14 -4.45 -29.79
C ALA A 238 -7.84 -5.23 -30.04
N THR A 239 -6.90 -4.60 -30.75
CA THR A 239 -5.50 -5.03 -30.78
C THR A 239 -4.89 -4.86 -29.38
N SER A 240 -3.91 -5.69 -29.02
CA SER A 240 -3.23 -5.61 -27.71
C SER A 240 -2.61 -4.22 -27.45
N GLU A 241 -2.16 -3.54 -28.51
CA GLU A 241 -1.69 -2.15 -28.46
C GLU A 241 -2.80 -1.15 -28.13
N GLY A 242 -3.98 -1.29 -28.75
CA GLY A 242 -5.11 -0.40 -28.46
C GLY A 242 -5.66 -0.57 -27.04
N LEU A 243 -5.50 -1.75 -26.44
CA LEU A 243 -5.82 -1.99 -25.03
C LEU A 243 -4.84 -1.35 -24.08
N LEU A 244 -3.55 -1.49 -24.35
CA LEU A 244 -2.50 -0.83 -23.58
C LEU A 244 -2.67 0.69 -23.63
N GLN A 245 -2.92 1.26 -24.81
CA GLN A 245 -3.11 2.69 -24.97
C GLN A 245 -4.31 3.22 -24.16
N ARG A 246 -5.46 2.53 -24.17
CA ARG A 246 -6.63 2.92 -23.35
C ARG A 246 -6.35 2.80 -21.86
N LEU A 247 -5.68 1.74 -21.43
CA LEU A 247 -5.30 1.55 -20.02
C LEU A 247 -4.30 2.62 -19.58
N GLU A 248 -3.33 2.99 -20.43
CA GLU A 248 -2.40 4.08 -20.17
C GLU A 248 -3.13 5.42 -20.06
N GLU A 249 -4.07 5.72 -20.96
CA GLU A 249 -4.92 6.91 -20.91
C GLU A 249 -5.74 6.98 -19.59
N GLU A 250 -6.40 5.88 -19.20
CA GLU A 250 -7.16 5.79 -17.95
C GLU A 250 -6.26 5.91 -16.71
N THR A 251 -5.08 5.29 -16.74
CA THR A 251 -4.09 5.36 -15.66
C THR A 251 -3.57 6.78 -15.53
N ASN A 252 -3.33 7.49 -16.64
CA ASN A 252 -2.88 8.88 -16.65
C ASN A 252 -3.95 9.83 -16.09
N VAL A 253 -5.21 9.68 -16.51
CA VAL A 253 -6.34 10.48 -15.99
C VAL A 253 -6.54 10.21 -14.49
N THR A 254 -6.51 8.94 -14.08
CA THR A 254 -6.65 8.55 -12.67
C THR A 254 -5.49 9.08 -11.83
N THR A 255 -4.26 9.03 -12.37
CA THR A 255 -3.06 9.57 -11.72
C THR A 255 -3.18 11.08 -11.51
N TYR A 256 -3.69 11.83 -12.49
CA TYR A 256 -3.94 13.27 -12.33
C TYR A 256 -4.98 13.54 -11.23
N ILE A 257 -6.08 12.80 -11.22
CA ILE A 257 -7.15 12.98 -10.20
C ILE A 257 -6.61 12.70 -8.80
N VAL A 258 -5.88 11.60 -8.60
CA VAL A 258 -5.36 11.17 -7.29
C VAL A 258 -4.20 12.03 -6.81
N LYS A 259 -3.26 12.40 -7.69
CA LYS A 259 -2.06 13.15 -7.29
C LYS A 259 -2.26 14.65 -7.24
N GLN A 260 -3.18 15.22 -8.01
CA GLN A 260 -3.31 16.68 -8.15
C GLN A 260 -4.68 17.20 -7.73
N LYS A 261 -5.78 16.66 -8.29
CA LYS A 261 -7.12 17.24 -8.07
C LYS A 261 -7.66 16.96 -6.65
N LEU A 262 -7.79 15.68 -6.28
CA LEU A 262 -8.37 15.28 -4.99
C LEU A 262 -7.58 15.79 -3.78
N PRO A 263 -6.24 15.77 -3.74
CA PRO A 263 -5.51 16.30 -2.59
C PRO A 263 -5.73 17.80 -2.40
N LYS A 264 -5.79 18.58 -3.49
CA LYS A 264 -6.09 20.02 -3.43
C LYS A 264 -7.50 20.28 -2.93
N GLU A 265 -8.51 19.56 -3.46
CA GLU A 265 -9.89 19.68 -2.99
C GLU A 265 -10.06 19.22 -1.54
N LEU A 266 -9.32 18.19 -1.12
CA LEU A 266 -9.33 17.73 0.26
C LEU A 266 -8.71 18.78 1.19
N GLU A 267 -7.57 19.36 0.81
CA GLU A 267 -6.88 20.39 1.58
C GLU A 267 -7.75 21.64 1.71
N THR A 268 -8.39 22.10 0.63
CA THR A 268 -9.31 23.25 0.71
C THR A 268 -10.50 22.96 1.64
N ARG A 269 -11.11 21.78 1.56
CA ARG A 269 -12.19 21.38 2.48
C ARG A 269 -11.71 21.22 3.91
N GLN A 270 -10.51 20.69 4.14
CA GLN A 270 -9.92 20.60 5.47
C GLN A 270 -9.67 21.97 6.07
N VAL A 271 -9.17 22.92 5.29
CA VAL A 271 -9.00 24.32 5.72
C VAL A 271 -10.35 24.96 6.02
N GLU A 272 -11.38 24.76 5.19
CA GLU A 272 -12.75 25.23 5.49
C GLU A 272 -13.28 24.65 6.80
N VAL A 273 -13.13 23.35 7.03
CA VAL A 273 -13.56 22.69 8.28
C VAL A 273 -12.77 23.22 9.47
N GLN A 274 -11.47 23.45 9.34
CA GLN A 274 -10.65 24.07 10.39
C GLN A 274 -11.10 25.49 10.70
N ILE A 275 -11.44 26.29 9.68
CA ILE A 275 -11.96 27.65 9.86
C ILE A 275 -13.33 27.59 10.56
N LEU A 276 -14.25 26.76 10.09
CA LEU A 276 -15.56 26.58 10.73
C LEU A 276 -15.43 26.05 12.16
N GLY A 277 -14.47 25.16 12.42
CA GLY A 277 -14.14 24.68 13.76
C GLY A 277 -13.65 25.80 14.68
N LYS A 278 -12.80 26.71 14.17
CA LYS A 278 -12.38 27.91 14.89
C LYS A 278 -13.57 28.82 15.18
N VAL A 279 -14.43 29.06 14.20
CA VAL A 279 -15.65 29.87 14.35
C VAL A 279 -16.62 29.27 15.36
N LEU A 280 -16.76 27.94 15.41
CA LEU A 280 -17.57 27.24 16.43
C LEU A 280 -16.95 27.32 17.83
N SER A 281 -15.62 27.37 17.93
CA SER A 281 -14.90 27.50 19.19
C SER A 281 -14.86 28.94 19.73
N GLU A 282 -15.10 29.92 18.85
CA GLU A 282 -15.22 31.31 19.25
C GLU A 282 -16.57 31.52 19.98
N PRO A 283 -16.57 32.25 21.12
CA PRO A 283 -17.81 32.64 21.78
C PRO A 283 -18.65 33.49 20.83
N ALA A 284 -19.99 33.45 20.96
CA ALA A 284 -20.90 34.18 20.10
C ALA A 284 -20.57 35.69 20.08
N MET A 285 -19.84 36.13 19.05
CA MET A 285 -19.44 37.53 18.87
C MET A 285 -20.67 38.41 18.63
N GLY A 286 -20.68 39.59 19.25
CA GLY A 286 -21.69 40.60 19.00
C GLY A 286 -21.49 41.29 17.65
N ARG A 287 -22.48 42.07 17.21
CA ARG A 287 -22.40 42.84 15.95
C ARG A 287 -21.24 43.85 15.96
N GLU A 288 -20.92 44.42 17.12
CA GLU A 288 -19.80 45.34 17.31
C GLU A 288 -18.42 44.65 17.11
N ASP A 289 -18.25 43.42 17.58
CA ASP A 289 -17.00 42.67 17.39
C ASP A 289 -16.78 42.31 15.92
N LEU A 290 -17.86 41.97 15.20
CA LEU A 290 -17.83 41.74 13.75
C LEU A 290 -17.47 43.00 12.96
N ASP A 291 -17.98 44.16 13.37
CA ASP A 291 -17.66 45.44 12.73
C ASP A 291 -16.18 45.83 12.95
N ILE A 292 -15.64 45.58 14.15
CA ILE A 292 -14.21 45.74 14.43
C ILE A 292 -13.38 44.79 13.57
N LEU A 293 -13.78 43.52 13.44
CA LEU A 293 -13.05 42.55 12.62
C LEU A 293 -13.09 42.93 11.14
N ASN A 294 -14.25 43.36 10.62
CA ASN A 294 -14.41 43.84 9.25
C ASN A 294 -13.55 45.09 8.97
N SER A 295 -13.46 46.03 9.93
CA SER A 295 -12.58 47.19 9.78
C SER A 295 -11.10 46.80 9.69
N LYS A 296 -10.66 45.84 10.51
CA LYS A 296 -9.30 45.28 10.44
C LYS A 296 -9.06 44.55 9.12
N LEU A 297 -10.05 43.80 8.63
CA LEU A 297 -9.99 43.11 7.34
C LEU A 297 -9.86 44.11 6.19
N GLN A 298 -10.57 45.25 6.24
CA GLN A 298 -10.42 46.32 5.25
C GLN A 298 -9.03 46.97 5.28
N VAL A 299 -8.48 47.24 6.48
CA VAL A 299 -7.12 47.79 6.62
C VAL A 299 -6.08 46.83 6.04
N ILE A 300 -6.14 45.55 6.42
CA ILE A 300 -5.21 44.53 5.93
C ILE A 300 -5.36 44.32 4.42
N ASN A 301 -6.59 44.28 3.89
CA ASN A 301 -6.80 44.20 2.44
C ASN A 301 -6.26 45.44 1.71
N GLY A 302 -6.38 46.62 2.32
CA GLY A 302 -5.76 47.85 1.81
C GLY A 302 -4.24 47.75 1.76
N GLU A 303 -3.62 47.23 2.83
CA GLU A 303 -2.17 46.99 2.89
C GLU A 303 -1.69 45.96 1.87
N ILE A 304 -2.43 44.85 1.71
CA ILE A 304 -2.15 43.82 0.69
C ILE A 304 -2.23 44.44 -0.70
N ASN A 305 -3.27 45.21 -1.01
CA ASN A 305 -3.40 45.87 -2.30
C ASN A 305 -2.26 46.86 -2.56
N GLN A 306 -1.86 47.66 -1.57
CA GLN A 306 -0.71 48.55 -1.69
C GLN A 306 0.62 47.81 -1.86
N LEU A 307 0.78 46.65 -1.22
CA LEU A 307 1.94 45.78 -1.39
C LEU A 307 1.95 45.14 -2.78
N VAL A 308 0.80 44.72 -3.29
CA VAL A 308 0.65 44.20 -4.66
C VAL A 308 0.94 45.29 -5.68
N GLU A 309 0.40 46.50 -5.50
CA GLU A 309 0.69 47.66 -6.37
C GLU A 309 2.17 48.04 -6.34
N ARG A 310 2.80 48.10 -5.16
CA ARG A 310 4.25 48.29 -5.05
C ARG A 310 5.00 47.16 -5.74
N HIS A 311 4.62 45.91 -5.53
CA HIS A 311 5.28 44.76 -6.14
C HIS A 311 5.12 44.75 -7.68
N LEU A 312 4.02 45.27 -8.22
CA LEU A 312 3.80 45.45 -9.65
C LEU A 312 4.54 46.69 -10.21
N ALA A 313 4.70 47.76 -9.42
CA ALA A 313 5.38 48.99 -9.83
C ALA A 313 6.91 48.92 -9.73
N THR A 314 7.46 48.10 -8.83
CA THR A 314 8.92 48.00 -8.59
C THR A 314 9.60 46.99 -9.52
N LYS A 315 8.83 46.10 -10.17
CA LYS A 315 9.36 45.13 -11.15
C LYS A 315 9.28 45.72 -12.56
N ASN A 316 10.44 45.99 -13.16
CA ASN A 316 10.51 46.37 -14.57
C ASN A 316 10.00 45.20 -15.46
N PRO A 317 9.06 45.45 -16.41
CA PRO A 317 8.54 44.42 -17.31
C PRO A 317 9.61 43.70 -18.15
N SER A 318 10.78 44.32 -18.32
CA SER A 318 11.93 43.77 -19.05
C SER A 318 12.76 42.74 -18.26
N GLU A 319 12.67 42.72 -16.93
CA GLU A 319 13.42 41.78 -16.08
C GLU A 319 12.61 40.52 -15.72
N ASP A 320 11.27 40.58 -15.75
CA ASP A 320 10.42 39.44 -15.40
C ASP A 320 10.13 38.51 -16.60
N LYS A 321 11.18 37.90 -17.15
CA LYS A 321 11.09 36.87 -18.21
C LYS A 321 10.18 35.71 -17.81
N LEU A 322 9.93 35.50 -16.51
CA LEU A 322 9.10 34.43 -15.96
C LEU A 322 7.60 34.78 -15.90
N ALA A 323 7.21 36.05 -16.02
CA ALA A 323 5.81 36.46 -15.98
C ALA A 323 4.95 35.84 -17.10
N PRO A 324 5.40 35.80 -18.37
CA PRO A 324 4.69 35.10 -19.44
C PRO A 324 4.51 33.61 -19.16
N PHE A 325 5.54 32.94 -18.60
CA PHE A 325 5.45 31.51 -18.25
C PHE A 325 4.50 31.25 -17.10
N ARG A 326 4.43 32.13 -16.08
CA ARG A 326 3.43 32.03 -15.01
C ARG A 326 2.00 32.21 -15.55
N GLN A 327 1.81 33.17 -16.46
CA GLN A 327 0.54 33.38 -17.13
C GLN A 327 0.15 32.16 -17.98
N GLN A 328 1.10 31.61 -18.73
CA GLN A 328 0.89 30.42 -19.55
C GLN A 328 0.59 29.18 -18.69
N ALA A 329 1.29 28.99 -17.57
CA ALA A 329 1.02 27.93 -16.60
C ALA A 329 -0.39 28.06 -15.98
N ALA A 330 -0.82 29.29 -15.64
CA ALA A 330 -2.17 29.54 -15.14
C ALA A 330 -3.25 29.26 -16.20
N ILE A 331 -3.01 29.60 -17.46
CA ILE A 331 -3.92 29.28 -18.58
C ILE A 331 -3.98 27.77 -18.79
N ILE A 332 -2.84 27.06 -18.78
CA ILE A 332 -2.78 25.60 -18.90
C ILE A 332 -3.51 24.92 -17.73
N ALA A 333 -3.31 25.42 -16.51
CA ALA A 333 -4.01 24.89 -15.33
C ALA A 333 -5.53 25.04 -15.46
N ARG A 334 -6.01 26.24 -15.82
CA ARG A 334 -7.45 26.48 -16.07
C ARG A 334 -7.99 25.59 -17.20
N LYS A 335 -7.25 25.44 -18.29
CA LYS A 335 -7.64 24.53 -19.38
C LYS A 335 -7.74 23.09 -18.89
N LYS A 336 -6.75 22.58 -18.15
CA LYS A 336 -6.77 21.23 -17.55
C LYS A 336 -7.94 21.04 -16.58
N GLU A 337 -8.29 22.06 -15.81
CA GLU A 337 -9.43 22.03 -14.90
C GLU A 337 -10.76 21.96 -15.66
N THR A 338 -10.98 22.86 -16.62
CA THR A 338 -12.20 22.86 -17.45
C THR A 338 -12.36 21.58 -18.27
N THR A 339 -11.27 21.00 -18.81
CA THR A 339 -11.36 19.72 -19.52
C THR A 339 -11.65 18.55 -18.57
N ALA A 340 -11.09 18.57 -17.36
CA ALA A 340 -11.40 17.56 -16.35
C ALA A 340 -12.85 17.66 -15.85
N GLU A 341 -13.42 18.86 -15.75
CA GLU A 341 -14.85 19.07 -15.45
C GLU A 341 -15.74 18.54 -16.58
N LEU A 342 -15.46 18.92 -17.83
CA LEU A 342 -16.21 18.41 -19.00
C LEU A 342 -16.13 16.88 -19.11
N LEU A 343 -14.96 16.29 -18.84
CA LEU A 343 -14.78 14.84 -18.81
C LEU A 343 -15.62 14.21 -17.69
N GLY A 344 -15.65 14.85 -16.51
CA GLY A 344 -16.53 14.47 -15.40
C GLY A 344 -18.01 14.52 -15.77
N GLU A 345 -18.47 15.59 -16.42
CA GLU A 345 -19.85 15.73 -16.89
C GLU A 345 -20.22 14.67 -17.93
N LEU A 346 -19.34 14.40 -18.89
CA LEU A 346 -19.57 13.38 -19.91
C LEU A 346 -19.56 11.97 -19.31
N ARG A 347 -18.68 11.69 -18.35
CA ARG A 347 -18.71 10.44 -17.58
C ARG A 347 -20.02 10.32 -16.80
N GLY A 348 -20.47 11.39 -16.15
CA GLY A 348 -21.75 11.43 -15.43
C GLY A 348 -22.96 11.16 -16.35
N LYS A 349 -22.97 11.76 -17.55
CA LYS A 349 -24.00 11.51 -18.57
C LYS A 349 -23.94 10.08 -19.11
N LEU A 350 -22.75 9.52 -19.28
CA LEU A 350 -22.58 8.11 -19.67
C LEU A 350 -23.07 7.16 -18.58
N THR A 351 -22.79 7.43 -17.30
CA THR A 351 -23.31 6.62 -16.20
C THR A 351 -24.82 6.71 -16.13
N SER A 352 -25.42 7.90 -16.20
CA SER A 352 -26.88 8.05 -16.15
C SER A 352 -27.59 7.35 -17.31
N LEU A 353 -27.06 7.47 -18.53
CA LEU A 353 -27.63 6.76 -19.69
C LEU A 353 -27.47 5.24 -19.59
N ASN A 354 -26.38 4.76 -18.98
CA ASN A 354 -26.20 3.33 -18.72
C ASN A 354 -27.18 2.83 -17.64
N ASP A 355 -27.36 3.60 -16.57
CA ASP A 355 -28.32 3.28 -15.50
C ASP A 355 -29.75 3.23 -16.07
N GLU A 356 -30.13 4.21 -16.91
CA GLU A 356 -31.40 4.20 -17.64
C GLU A 356 -31.52 2.96 -18.56
N LEU A 357 -30.46 2.58 -19.27
CA LEU A 357 -30.47 1.37 -20.10
C LEU A 357 -30.64 0.10 -19.26
N ASP A 358 -29.97 0.00 -18.13
CA ASP A 358 -30.05 -1.16 -17.24
C ASP A 358 -31.40 -1.24 -16.53
N GLU A 359 -31.98 -0.12 -16.09
CA GLU A 359 -33.35 -0.03 -15.59
C GLU A 359 -34.36 -0.50 -16.64
N ARG A 360 -34.25 0.00 -17.89
CA ARG A 360 -35.14 -0.41 -18.98
C ARG A 360 -34.94 -1.88 -19.35
N GLN A 361 -33.72 -2.41 -19.29
CA GLN A 361 -33.45 -3.84 -19.47
C GLN A 361 -34.03 -4.68 -18.33
N ASN A 362 -33.95 -4.23 -17.09
CA ASN A 362 -34.51 -4.94 -15.94
C ASN A 362 -36.04 -4.92 -15.98
N GLN A 363 -36.66 -3.80 -16.34
CA GLN A 363 -38.10 -3.72 -16.61
C GLN A 363 -38.53 -4.69 -17.73
N LEU A 364 -37.73 -4.83 -18.79
CA LEU A 364 -37.98 -5.82 -19.84
C LEU A 364 -37.86 -7.26 -19.31
N LYS A 365 -36.85 -7.56 -18.47
CA LYS A 365 -36.68 -8.87 -17.84
C LYS A 365 -37.84 -9.21 -16.89
N GLU A 366 -38.32 -8.25 -16.11
CA GLU A 366 -39.47 -8.42 -15.21
C GLU A 366 -40.78 -8.64 -15.97
N LEU A 367 -41.02 -7.86 -17.04
CA LEU A 367 -42.26 -7.95 -17.82
C LEU A 367 -42.34 -9.18 -18.72
N ALA A 368 -41.19 -9.67 -19.19
CA ALA A 368 -41.08 -10.72 -20.19
C ALA A 368 -40.63 -12.08 -19.62
N GLY A 369 -40.15 -12.13 -18.38
CA GLY A 369 -39.60 -13.34 -17.75
C GLY A 369 -38.26 -13.76 -18.35
N GLU A 370 -37.57 -14.68 -17.69
CA GLU A 370 -36.20 -15.13 -18.00
C GLU A 370 -36.05 -15.77 -19.40
N ALA A 371 -37.16 -16.12 -20.06
CA ALA A 371 -37.17 -16.84 -21.33
C ALA A 371 -37.91 -16.08 -22.44
N VAL A 372 -37.38 -14.92 -22.85
CA VAL A 372 -37.73 -14.32 -24.14
C VAL A 372 -36.95 -15.04 -25.23
N LEU A 373 -37.58 -15.97 -25.95
CA LEU A 373 -36.95 -16.62 -27.11
C LEU A 373 -36.54 -15.53 -28.12
N GLY A 374 -35.25 -15.47 -28.42
CA GLY A 374 -34.71 -14.54 -29.42
C GLY A 374 -35.34 -14.76 -30.80
N GLY A 375 -35.26 -13.78 -31.69
CA GLY A 375 -35.94 -13.84 -33.00
C GLY A 375 -35.65 -15.10 -33.83
N GLU A 376 -34.45 -15.68 -33.71
CA GLU A 376 -34.09 -16.94 -34.36
C GLU A 376 -34.65 -18.18 -33.65
N GLU A 377 -34.62 -18.19 -32.32
CA GLU A 377 -35.16 -19.27 -31.51
C GLU A 377 -36.69 -19.33 -31.61
N PHE A 378 -37.34 -18.17 -31.67
CA PHE A 378 -38.76 -18.06 -31.94
C PHE A 378 -39.10 -18.57 -33.35
N LYS A 379 -38.31 -18.24 -34.38
CA LYS A 379 -38.47 -18.81 -35.73
C LYS A 379 -38.33 -20.33 -35.72
N ARG A 380 -37.33 -20.88 -35.02
CA ARG A 380 -37.15 -22.35 -34.87
C ARG A 380 -38.33 -22.99 -34.14
N TYR A 381 -38.83 -22.35 -33.10
CA TYR A 381 -40.00 -22.80 -32.35
C TYR A 381 -41.28 -22.80 -33.20
N VAL A 382 -41.54 -21.72 -33.94
CA VAL A 382 -42.67 -21.62 -34.88
C VAL A 382 -42.56 -22.67 -35.99
N ASN A 383 -41.36 -22.93 -36.52
CA ASN A 383 -41.14 -23.98 -37.51
C ASN A 383 -41.38 -25.38 -36.92
N LYS A 384 -40.94 -25.66 -35.69
CA LYS A 384 -41.26 -26.89 -34.97
C LYS A 384 -42.78 -27.05 -34.77
N LEU A 385 -43.49 -25.96 -34.45
CA LEU A 385 -44.94 -25.95 -34.30
C LEU A 385 -45.67 -26.21 -35.61
N ARG A 386 -45.23 -25.59 -36.72
CA ARG A 386 -45.74 -25.87 -38.07
C ARG A 386 -45.49 -27.32 -38.46
N GLY A 387 -44.29 -27.84 -38.18
CA GLY A 387 -43.96 -29.25 -38.36
C GLY A 387 -44.93 -30.16 -37.59
N ARG A 388 -45.10 -29.93 -36.29
CA ARG A 388 -46.06 -30.67 -35.45
C ARG A 388 -47.51 -30.57 -35.94
N SER A 389 -47.96 -29.39 -36.39
CA SER A 389 -49.30 -29.19 -36.93
C SER A 389 -49.51 -29.97 -38.24
N SER A 390 -48.51 -29.99 -39.13
CA SER A 390 -48.55 -30.79 -40.35
C SER A 390 -48.58 -32.30 -40.05
N LEU A 391 -47.83 -32.72 -39.03
CA LEU A 391 -47.75 -34.11 -38.58
C LEU A 391 -49.09 -34.58 -37.97
N TYR A 392 -49.72 -33.73 -37.14
CA TYR A 392 -51.07 -33.95 -36.64
C TYR A 392 -52.10 -34.08 -37.78
N LYS A 393 -52.08 -33.16 -38.77
CA LYS A 393 -53.00 -33.21 -39.92
C LYS A 393 -52.82 -34.50 -40.71
N ARG A 394 -51.57 -34.98 -40.88
CA ARG A 394 -51.26 -36.24 -41.55
C ARG A 394 -51.86 -37.43 -40.80
N HIS A 395 -51.58 -37.57 -39.50
CA HIS A 395 -52.14 -38.67 -38.70
C HIS A 395 -53.67 -38.61 -38.61
N ARG A 396 -54.26 -37.41 -38.60
CA ARG A 396 -55.72 -37.25 -38.66
C ARG A 396 -56.29 -37.75 -39.99
N ALA A 397 -55.63 -37.48 -41.12
CA ALA A 397 -56.04 -38.00 -42.43
C ALA A 397 -55.88 -39.52 -42.51
N GLU A 398 -54.79 -40.08 -42.01
CA GLU A 398 -54.57 -41.53 -41.89
C GLU A 398 -55.67 -42.20 -41.06
N LEU A 399 -56.03 -41.61 -39.91
CA LEU A 399 -57.13 -42.11 -39.07
C LEU A 399 -58.50 -42.03 -39.79
N LEU A 400 -58.75 -40.98 -40.57
CA LEU A 400 -59.98 -40.86 -41.35
C LEU A 400 -60.03 -41.89 -42.49
N ALA A 401 -58.90 -42.16 -43.14
CA ALA A 401 -58.79 -43.20 -44.16
C ALA A 401 -59.05 -44.59 -43.57
N LEU A 402 -58.41 -44.94 -42.45
CA LEU A 402 -58.65 -46.20 -41.74
C LEU A 402 -60.12 -46.32 -41.28
N LYS A 403 -60.75 -45.23 -40.83
CA LYS A 403 -62.18 -45.22 -40.52
C LYS A 403 -63.03 -45.49 -41.76
N ALA A 404 -62.70 -44.89 -42.91
CA ALA A 404 -63.41 -45.13 -44.17
C ALA A 404 -63.24 -46.58 -44.66
N GLU A 405 -62.02 -47.13 -44.60
CA GLU A 405 -61.73 -48.53 -44.94
C GLU A 405 -62.50 -49.48 -44.03
N SER A 406 -62.56 -49.21 -42.72
CA SER A 406 -63.38 -50.00 -41.80
C SER A 406 -64.86 -49.98 -42.19
N GLY A 407 -65.39 -48.85 -42.65
CA GLY A 407 -66.77 -48.73 -43.13
C GLY A 407 -67.01 -49.47 -44.44
N VAL A 408 -66.06 -49.45 -45.38
CA VAL A 408 -66.13 -50.24 -46.62
C VAL A 408 -66.10 -51.73 -46.29
N LEU A 409 -65.23 -52.16 -45.37
CA LEU A 409 -65.14 -53.55 -44.92
C LEU A 409 -66.45 -54.02 -44.30
N THR A 410 -67.07 -53.22 -43.42
CA THR A 410 -68.39 -53.51 -42.86
C THR A 410 -69.44 -53.70 -43.96
N ARG A 411 -69.48 -52.79 -44.94
CA ARG A 411 -70.43 -52.89 -46.07
C ARG A 411 -70.17 -54.10 -46.97
N THR A 412 -68.91 -54.47 -47.19
CA THR A 412 -68.58 -55.68 -47.95
C THR A 412 -68.97 -56.95 -47.19
N ILE A 413 -68.82 -56.97 -45.86
CA ILE A 413 -69.29 -58.08 -45.02
C ILE A 413 -70.82 -58.21 -45.15
N GLU A 414 -71.56 -57.10 -45.04
CA GLU A 414 -73.02 -57.08 -45.22
C GLU A 414 -73.43 -57.62 -46.59
N LEU A 415 -72.80 -57.14 -47.68
CA LEU A 415 -73.10 -57.62 -49.04
C LEU A 415 -72.80 -59.13 -49.22
N LEU A 416 -71.70 -59.62 -48.64
CA LEU A 416 -71.36 -61.04 -48.67
C LEU A 416 -72.37 -61.87 -47.87
N GLN A 417 -72.81 -61.37 -46.71
CA GLN A 417 -73.87 -62.00 -45.91
C GLN A 417 -75.17 -62.08 -46.70
N THR A 418 -75.63 -60.98 -47.31
CA THR A 418 -76.85 -60.96 -48.14
C THR A 418 -76.73 -61.91 -49.33
N ARG A 419 -75.58 -61.96 -50.00
CA ARG A 419 -75.36 -62.87 -51.14
C ARG A 419 -75.34 -64.33 -50.70
N ASN A 420 -74.76 -64.63 -49.54
CA ASN A 420 -74.75 -65.96 -48.96
C ASN A 420 -76.18 -66.40 -48.59
N GLU A 421 -77.00 -65.51 -48.02
CA GLU A 421 -78.43 -65.76 -47.78
C GLU A 421 -79.19 -66.07 -49.07
N LEU A 422 -78.93 -65.33 -50.16
CA LEU A 422 -79.54 -65.61 -51.46
C LEU A 422 -79.08 -66.95 -52.06
N VAL A 423 -77.81 -67.33 -51.91
CA VAL A 423 -77.30 -68.65 -52.35
C VAL A 423 -77.96 -69.77 -51.54
N LEU A 424 -78.10 -69.59 -50.21
CA LEU A 424 -78.81 -70.54 -49.35
C LEU A 424 -80.29 -70.65 -49.73
N GLN A 425 -80.94 -69.55 -50.09
CA GLN A 425 -82.32 -69.56 -50.61
C GLN A 425 -82.42 -70.24 -51.99
N GLY A 426 -81.46 -70.02 -52.89
CA GLY A 426 -81.40 -70.68 -54.19
C GLY A 426 -81.20 -72.20 -54.09
N LEU A 427 -80.33 -72.64 -53.18
CA LEU A 427 -80.15 -74.05 -52.84
C LEU A 427 -81.40 -74.66 -52.17
N SER A 428 -82.26 -73.84 -51.54
CA SER A 428 -83.54 -74.28 -50.99
C SER A 428 -84.67 -74.35 -52.03
N SER A 429 -84.55 -73.65 -53.17
CA SER A 429 -85.57 -73.61 -54.24
C SER A 429 -85.28 -74.56 -55.41
N GLU A 430 -84.04 -75.03 -55.60
CA GLU A 430 -83.68 -75.99 -56.64
C GLU A 430 -83.15 -77.31 -56.04
N GLY A 431 -84.09 -78.20 -55.69
CA GLY A 431 -83.86 -79.64 -55.55
C GLY A 431 -83.47 -80.15 -54.15
N ILE A 432 -84.46 -80.44 -53.31
CA ILE A 432 -84.70 -81.72 -52.59
C ILE A 432 -85.88 -81.50 -51.62
N ARG A 433 -87.07 -81.96 -52.03
CA ARG A 433 -88.07 -82.69 -51.21
C ARG A 433 -89.27 -83.14 -52.06
N GLN A 434 -88.99 -83.69 -53.25
CA GLN A 434 -89.69 -84.89 -53.70
C GLN A 434 -89.02 -86.05 -52.96
N ALA A 435 -89.81 -86.94 -52.35
CA ALA A 435 -89.42 -87.95 -51.35
C ALA A 435 -89.25 -87.45 -49.90
N LEU A 436 -90.36 -87.00 -49.32
CA LEU A 436 -90.86 -87.55 -48.04
C LEU A 436 -92.38 -87.32 -47.99
N THR A 437 -93.06 -87.91 -48.98
CA THR A 437 -94.48 -88.19 -48.94
C THR A 437 -94.63 -89.53 -48.23
N LEU A 438 -95.11 -89.51 -46.98
CA LEU A 438 -95.85 -90.57 -46.26
C LEU A 438 -95.61 -90.39 -44.76
N ASN A 439 -96.71 -90.10 -44.03
CA ASN A 439 -96.81 -89.86 -42.58
C ASN A 439 -96.32 -88.46 -42.17
N VAL A 440 -97.12 -87.52 -41.66
CA VAL A 440 -98.40 -87.63 -40.96
C VAL A 440 -99.19 -86.36 -41.25
N CYS A 441 -100.28 -86.54 -42.00
CA CYS A 441 -101.48 -85.75 -41.84
C CYS A 441 -102.15 -86.25 -40.55
N LEU A 442 -102.68 -85.33 -39.74
CA LEU A 442 -103.66 -85.56 -38.66
C LEU A 442 -103.17 -86.34 -37.42
N ILE A 443 -102.61 -85.61 -36.46
CA ILE A 443 -103.16 -85.64 -35.09
C ILE A 443 -103.31 -84.17 -34.65
N GLN A 444 -104.48 -83.60 -34.94
CA GLN A 444 -105.06 -82.61 -34.06
C GLN A 444 -105.48 -83.35 -32.79
N SER A 445 -104.87 -83.05 -31.66
CA SER A 445 -105.54 -82.91 -30.36
C SER A 445 -104.51 -82.70 -29.26
N SER A 446 -104.77 -81.63 -28.49
CA SER A 446 -104.40 -81.42 -27.08
C SER A 446 -102.94 -81.56 -26.68
N GLU A 447 -102.37 -80.38 -26.36
CA GLU A 447 -101.77 -80.07 -25.05
C GLU A 447 -100.69 -80.99 -24.48
N GLY A 448 -99.56 -80.39 -24.10
CA GLY A 448 -98.78 -80.89 -22.97
C GLY A 448 -97.28 -81.02 -23.22
N ILE A 449 -96.59 -79.88 -23.16
CA ILE A 449 -95.30 -79.73 -22.46
C ILE A 449 -94.20 -80.75 -22.83
N LEU A 450 -93.24 -80.32 -23.66
CA LEU A 450 -91.82 -80.53 -23.31
C LEU A 450 -90.93 -79.42 -23.88
N ASN A 451 -91.10 -78.28 -23.20
CA ASN A 451 -90.16 -77.19 -23.04
C ASN A 451 -88.73 -77.67 -22.65
N VAL A 452 -87.72 -76.88 -23.03
CA VAL A 452 -86.38 -76.68 -22.41
C VAL A 452 -85.14 -76.98 -23.29
N CYS A 453 -85.23 -77.55 -24.50
CA CYS A 453 -84.00 -77.84 -25.29
C CYS A 453 -84.00 -77.32 -26.74
N LEU A 454 -84.65 -76.19 -27.06
CA LEU A 454 -84.71 -75.68 -28.45
C LEU A 454 -84.61 -74.15 -28.61
N THR A 455 -84.19 -73.39 -27.60
CA THR A 455 -84.03 -71.92 -27.73
C THR A 455 -82.58 -71.46 -27.94
N GLN A 456 -81.58 -72.32 -27.75
CA GLN A 456 -80.18 -71.99 -28.02
C GLN A 456 -79.75 -72.35 -29.46
N SER A 457 -80.20 -73.48 -30.02
CA SER A 457 -79.86 -73.84 -31.42
C SER A 457 -80.69 -73.15 -32.50
N ALA A 458 -81.78 -72.44 -32.14
CA ALA A 458 -82.68 -71.83 -33.13
C ALA A 458 -82.17 -70.49 -33.70
N GLU A 459 -81.39 -69.71 -32.94
CA GLU A 459 -80.68 -68.53 -33.47
C GLU A 459 -79.35 -68.92 -34.13
N GLU A 460 -78.68 -69.95 -33.62
CA GLU A 460 -77.40 -70.46 -34.17
C GLU A 460 -77.56 -71.14 -35.55
N MET A 461 -78.70 -71.79 -35.82
CA MET A 461 -78.99 -72.36 -37.15
C MET A 461 -79.50 -71.34 -38.18
N ARG A 462 -79.92 -70.13 -37.78
CA ARG A 462 -80.36 -69.08 -38.73
C ARG A 462 -79.21 -68.23 -39.28
N HIS A 463 -78.10 -68.11 -38.56
CA HIS A 463 -76.95 -67.32 -39.00
C HIS A 463 -75.64 -68.13 -39.21
N GLY A 464 -75.68 -69.46 -39.09
CA GLY A 464 -74.69 -70.37 -39.66
C GLY A 464 -73.27 -70.31 -39.08
N VAL A 465 -73.04 -69.64 -37.95
CA VAL A 465 -71.72 -69.55 -37.29
C VAL A 465 -71.87 -69.78 -35.77
N PRO A 466 -71.20 -70.80 -35.18
CA PRO A 466 -71.21 -71.01 -33.74
C PRO A 466 -70.47 -69.86 -33.02
N GLY A 467 -71.10 -69.23 -32.02
CA GLY A 467 -70.51 -68.12 -31.24
C GLY A 467 -70.93 -66.68 -31.64
N PHE A 468 -71.95 -66.52 -32.47
CA PHE A 468 -72.45 -65.20 -32.95
C PHE A 468 -72.81 -64.22 -31.81
N GLN A 469 -73.43 -64.68 -30.73
CA GLN A 469 -73.77 -63.81 -29.58
C GLN A 469 -72.53 -63.28 -28.85
N VAL A 470 -71.45 -64.08 -28.75
CA VAL A 470 -70.19 -63.65 -28.13
C VAL A 470 -69.47 -62.61 -28.99
N ALA A 471 -69.51 -62.77 -30.32
CA ALA A 471 -68.95 -61.79 -31.25
C ALA A 471 -69.74 -60.47 -31.24
N ARG A 472 -71.08 -60.53 -31.17
CA ARG A 472 -71.96 -59.35 -31.07
C ARG A 472 -71.73 -58.59 -29.77
N GLN A 473 -71.65 -59.28 -28.63
CA GLN A 473 -71.34 -58.64 -27.35
C GLN A 473 -69.97 -57.97 -27.35
N LYS A 474 -68.94 -58.59 -27.93
CA LYS A 474 -67.60 -57.96 -28.05
C LYS A 474 -67.61 -56.73 -28.95
N LEU A 475 -68.34 -56.76 -30.07
CA LEU A 475 -68.49 -55.59 -30.95
C LEU A 475 -69.25 -54.44 -30.28
N GLU A 476 -70.29 -54.77 -29.51
CA GLU A 476 -71.06 -53.80 -28.74
C GLU A 476 -70.21 -53.17 -27.62
N GLN A 477 -69.39 -53.98 -26.94
CA GLN A 477 -68.44 -53.51 -25.94
C GLN A 477 -67.34 -52.61 -26.55
N VAL A 478 -66.75 -53.00 -27.69
CA VAL A 478 -65.77 -52.17 -28.42
C VAL A 478 -66.40 -50.87 -28.94
N SER A 479 -67.68 -50.90 -29.32
CA SER A 479 -68.44 -49.69 -29.72
C SER A 479 -68.59 -48.72 -28.54
N VAL A 480 -68.98 -49.23 -27.38
CA VAL A 480 -69.14 -48.42 -26.15
C VAL A 480 -67.79 -47.86 -25.69
N GLU A 481 -66.74 -48.68 -25.67
CA GLU A 481 -65.38 -48.24 -25.32
C GLU A 481 -64.84 -47.20 -26.32
N LYS A 482 -65.09 -47.38 -27.62
CA LYS A 482 -64.73 -46.40 -28.65
C LYS A 482 -65.48 -45.08 -28.49
N ALA A 483 -66.77 -45.13 -28.17
CA ALA A 483 -67.57 -43.94 -27.91
C ALA A 483 -67.07 -43.17 -26.67
N ALA A 484 -66.71 -43.87 -25.59
CA ALA A 484 -66.11 -43.27 -24.40
C ALA A 484 -64.75 -42.61 -24.70
N VAL A 485 -63.87 -43.31 -25.43
CA VAL A 485 -62.56 -42.78 -25.82
C VAL A 485 -62.68 -41.58 -26.78
N ASP A 486 -63.64 -41.61 -27.71
CA ASP A 486 -63.90 -40.47 -28.61
C ASP A 486 -64.46 -39.26 -27.84
N GLN A 487 -65.26 -39.47 -26.79
CA GLN A 487 -65.75 -38.39 -25.92
C GLN A 487 -64.62 -37.75 -25.09
N GLU A 488 -63.70 -38.54 -24.53
CA GLU A 488 -62.53 -38.01 -23.82
C GLU A 488 -61.57 -37.24 -24.75
N LYS A 489 -61.39 -37.71 -25.97
CA LYS A 489 -60.64 -36.98 -27.02
C LYS A 489 -61.33 -35.67 -27.40
N GLY A 490 -62.65 -35.62 -27.42
CA GLY A 490 -63.41 -34.38 -27.63
C GLY A 490 -63.15 -33.35 -26.53
N LYS A 491 -63.27 -33.76 -25.26
CA LYS A 491 -63.02 -32.90 -24.09
C LYS A 491 -61.59 -32.37 -24.08
N THR A 492 -60.60 -33.23 -24.30
CA THR A 492 -59.18 -32.80 -24.34
C THR A 492 -58.88 -31.85 -25.50
N LEU A 493 -59.56 -31.97 -26.65
CA LEU A 493 -59.41 -31.03 -27.76
C LEU A 493 -60.06 -29.67 -27.48
N GLU A 494 -61.20 -29.64 -26.79
CA GLU A 494 -61.82 -28.40 -26.32
C GLU A 494 -60.93 -27.68 -25.30
N ASP A 495 -60.36 -28.42 -24.35
CA ASP A 495 -59.42 -27.88 -23.37
C ASP A 495 -58.16 -27.30 -24.04
N ILE A 496 -57.56 -28.02 -24.99
CA ILE A 496 -56.40 -27.53 -25.76
C ILE A 496 -56.78 -26.29 -26.59
N SER A 497 -57.95 -26.30 -27.23
CA SER A 497 -58.41 -25.17 -28.04
C SER A 497 -58.65 -23.94 -27.16
N SER A 498 -59.21 -24.12 -25.96
CA SER A 498 -59.39 -23.04 -24.97
C SER A 498 -58.05 -22.48 -24.51
N LEU A 499 -57.05 -23.33 -24.24
CA LEU A 499 -55.71 -22.92 -23.84
C LEU A 499 -55.00 -22.13 -24.95
N VAL A 500 -55.16 -22.57 -26.20
CA VAL A 500 -54.61 -21.86 -27.38
C VAL A 500 -55.28 -20.50 -27.56
N GLN A 501 -56.57 -20.39 -27.30
CA GLN A 501 -57.31 -19.13 -27.35
C GLN A 501 -56.85 -18.16 -26.25
N GLN A 502 -56.67 -18.66 -25.02
CA GLN A 502 -56.14 -17.90 -23.89
C GLN A 502 -54.69 -17.44 -24.13
N LEU A 503 -53.84 -18.31 -24.68
CA LEU A 503 -52.47 -17.97 -25.08
C LEU A 503 -52.46 -16.91 -26.17
N SER A 504 -53.33 -17.03 -27.17
CA SER A 504 -53.44 -16.05 -28.26
C SER A 504 -53.88 -14.68 -27.75
N GLN A 505 -54.84 -14.64 -26.82
CA GLN A 505 -55.25 -13.40 -26.15
C GLN A 505 -54.13 -12.79 -25.29
N ARG A 506 -53.40 -13.62 -24.53
CA ARG A 506 -52.24 -13.15 -23.74
C ARG A 506 -51.13 -12.60 -24.63
N ILE A 507 -50.80 -13.26 -25.73
CA ILE A 507 -49.82 -12.79 -26.72
C ILE A 507 -50.25 -11.45 -27.32
N ALA A 508 -51.54 -11.31 -27.69
CA ALA A 508 -52.06 -10.04 -28.19
C ALA A 508 -51.94 -8.91 -27.16
N SER A 509 -52.28 -9.18 -25.89
CA SER A 509 -52.16 -8.20 -24.80
C SER A 509 -50.71 -7.76 -24.54
N LYS A 510 -49.76 -8.71 -24.49
CA LYS A 510 -48.33 -8.43 -24.29
C LYS A 510 -47.73 -7.70 -25.48
N LYS A 511 -48.15 -8.03 -26.71
CA LYS A 511 -47.75 -7.31 -27.93
C LYS A 511 -48.24 -5.85 -27.92
N ALA A 512 -49.46 -5.61 -27.43
CA ALA A 512 -50.00 -4.25 -27.27
C ALA A 512 -49.26 -3.45 -26.19
N GLN A 513 -48.80 -4.10 -25.11
CA GLN A 513 -48.01 -3.47 -24.05
C GLN A 513 -46.55 -3.19 -24.48
N LEU A 514 -45.94 -4.06 -25.28
CA LEU A 514 -44.55 -3.89 -25.74
C LEU A 514 -44.41 -2.89 -26.90
N ALA A 515 -45.43 -2.74 -27.74
CA ALA A 515 -45.42 -1.83 -28.89
C ALA A 515 -45.06 -0.35 -28.55
N PRO A 516 -45.64 0.29 -27.51
CA PRO A 516 -45.27 1.65 -27.13
C PRO A 516 -43.83 1.75 -26.61
N ILE A 517 -43.39 0.79 -25.79
CA ILE A 517 -42.02 0.76 -25.24
C ILE A 517 -40.98 0.63 -26.37
N ILE A 518 -41.25 -0.22 -27.36
CA ILE A 518 -40.38 -0.36 -28.55
C ILE A 518 -40.37 0.94 -29.38
N LYS A 519 -41.49 1.66 -29.44
CA LYS A 519 -41.59 2.95 -30.14
C LYS A 519 -40.78 4.05 -29.44
N GLU A 520 -40.70 4.02 -28.11
CA GLU A 520 -39.87 4.94 -27.30
C GLU A 520 -38.38 4.54 -27.30
N LEU A 521 -38.05 3.25 -27.35
CA LEU A 521 -36.65 2.79 -27.40
C LEU A 521 -35.94 3.14 -28.71
N ARG A 522 -36.67 3.30 -29.82
CA ARG A 522 -36.07 3.60 -31.12
C ARG A 522 -35.39 4.98 -31.17
N PRO A 523 -36.05 6.11 -30.80
CA PRO A 523 -35.39 7.41 -30.76
C PRO A 523 -34.28 7.48 -29.72
N LEU A 524 -34.40 6.79 -28.57
CA LEU A 524 -33.34 6.75 -27.56
C LEU A 524 -32.07 6.05 -28.07
N ARG A 525 -32.22 4.96 -28.86
CA ARG A 525 -31.07 4.30 -29.51
C ARG A 525 -30.41 5.17 -30.56
N GLU A 526 -31.22 5.91 -31.31
CA GLU A 526 -30.73 6.85 -32.33
C GLU A 526 -29.97 8.01 -31.67
N GLN A 527 -30.51 8.61 -30.61
CA GLN A 527 -29.83 9.62 -29.79
C GLN A 527 -28.54 9.10 -29.16
N HIS A 528 -28.53 7.89 -28.60
CA HIS A 528 -27.31 7.27 -28.07
C HIS A 528 -26.25 7.09 -29.16
N GLN A 529 -26.66 6.66 -30.36
CA GLN A 529 -25.76 6.48 -31.50
C GLN A 529 -25.19 7.82 -31.99
N GLU A 530 -26.01 8.88 -32.07
CA GLU A 530 -25.57 10.23 -32.42
C GLU A 530 -24.61 10.81 -31.38
N LEU A 531 -24.93 10.72 -30.08
CA LEU A 531 -24.06 11.16 -28.99
C LEU A 531 -22.73 10.40 -28.96
N SER A 532 -22.76 9.09 -29.21
CA SER A 532 -21.54 8.28 -29.33
C SER A 532 -20.67 8.74 -30.50
N ALA A 533 -21.28 9.06 -31.64
CA ALA A 533 -20.55 9.58 -32.80
C ALA A 533 -20.00 10.99 -32.55
N GLU A 534 -20.73 11.86 -31.85
CA GLU A 534 -20.23 13.18 -31.44
C GLU A 534 -19.08 13.08 -30.43
N TYR A 535 -19.20 12.17 -29.46
CA TYR A 535 -18.13 11.87 -28.50
C TYR A 535 -16.85 11.43 -29.22
N GLU A 536 -16.94 10.48 -30.15
CA GLU A 536 -15.80 10.01 -30.95
C GLU A 536 -15.16 11.14 -31.78
N LYS A 537 -15.97 12.04 -32.36
CA LYS A 537 -15.44 13.21 -33.09
C LYS A 537 -14.70 14.17 -32.14
N LYS A 538 -15.28 14.48 -30.97
CA LYS A 538 -14.64 15.36 -29.98
C LYS A 538 -13.40 14.73 -29.36
N LYS A 539 -13.40 13.40 -29.15
CA LYS A 539 -12.24 12.63 -28.70
C LYS A 539 -11.08 12.80 -29.69
N LYS A 540 -11.31 12.58 -30.98
CA LYS A 540 -10.28 12.79 -32.02
C LYS A 540 -9.73 14.21 -32.05
N LEU A 541 -10.59 15.22 -31.88
CA LEU A 541 -10.15 16.62 -31.80
C LEU A 541 -9.28 16.85 -30.57
N HIS A 542 -9.69 16.33 -29.41
CA HIS A 542 -8.91 16.39 -28.18
C HIS A 542 -7.53 15.74 -28.38
N ASP A 543 -7.47 14.53 -28.92
CA ASP A 543 -6.22 13.79 -29.13
C ASP A 543 -5.27 14.54 -30.06
N THR A 544 -5.81 15.16 -31.12
CA THR A 544 -5.03 16.00 -32.03
C THR A 544 -4.47 17.24 -31.32
N THR A 545 -5.27 17.90 -30.49
CA THR A 545 -4.80 19.07 -29.73
C THR A 545 -3.83 18.71 -28.61
N ALA A 546 -4.03 17.56 -27.95
CA ALA A 546 -3.17 17.04 -26.90
C ALA A 546 -1.78 16.70 -27.47
N ALA A 547 -1.72 15.98 -28.59
CA ALA A 547 -0.46 15.67 -29.28
C ALA A 547 0.28 16.95 -29.72
N GLY A 548 -0.45 17.98 -30.17
CA GLY A 548 0.14 19.29 -30.48
C GLY A 548 0.74 19.98 -29.26
N LEU A 549 0.05 19.94 -28.12
CA LEU A 549 0.53 20.49 -26.86
C LEU A 549 1.72 19.69 -26.29
N GLU A 550 1.70 18.36 -26.39
CA GLU A 550 2.81 17.49 -26.00
C GLU A 550 4.06 17.78 -26.82
N SER A 551 3.93 17.95 -28.14
CA SER A 551 5.05 18.36 -28.98
C SER A 551 5.62 19.72 -28.57
N SER A 552 4.76 20.70 -28.26
CA SER A 552 5.22 22.01 -27.77
C SER A 552 5.87 21.93 -26.38
N THR A 553 5.38 21.04 -25.52
CA THR A 553 5.93 20.81 -24.18
C THR A 553 7.31 20.16 -24.29
N GLY A 554 7.47 19.14 -25.13
CA GLY A 554 8.77 18.49 -25.36
C GLY A 554 9.83 19.45 -25.93
N LYS A 555 9.44 20.37 -26.83
CA LYS A 555 10.35 21.42 -27.32
C LYS A 555 10.80 22.36 -26.19
N LEU A 556 9.86 22.82 -25.37
CA LEU A 556 10.17 23.67 -24.22
C LEU A 556 11.03 22.95 -23.18
N GLU A 557 10.79 21.66 -22.92
CA GLU A 557 11.61 20.85 -22.03
C GLU A 557 13.05 20.72 -22.55
N GLN A 558 13.22 20.54 -23.87
CA GLN A 558 14.54 20.51 -24.50
C GLN A 558 15.26 21.85 -24.41
N GLU A 559 14.57 22.97 -24.63
CA GLU A 559 15.13 24.32 -24.45
C GLU A 559 15.50 24.61 -22.98
N VAL A 560 14.67 24.18 -22.03
CA VAL A 560 14.99 24.31 -20.59
C VAL A 560 16.22 23.47 -20.25
N LYS A 561 16.36 22.29 -20.84
CA LYS A 561 17.52 21.44 -20.63
C LYS A 561 18.80 22.09 -21.19
N SER A 562 18.77 22.63 -22.41
CA SER A 562 19.94 23.30 -22.98
C SER A 562 20.34 24.54 -22.16
N LEU A 563 19.35 25.34 -21.70
CA LEU A 563 19.63 26.49 -20.84
C LEU A 563 20.21 26.11 -19.48
N ARG A 564 19.88 24.92 -18.95
CA ARG A 564 20.48 24.41 -17.70
C ARG A 564 21.92 23.96 -17.93
N GLU A 565 22.18 23.27 -19.04
CA GLU A 565 23.54 22.88 -19.44
C GLU A 565 24.43 24.13 -19.63
N GLU A 566 23.92 25.17 -20.32
CA GLU A 566 24.61 26.47 -20.45
C GLU A 566 24.87 27.13 -19.08
N LEU A 567 23.90 27.09 -18.15
CA LEU A 567 24.08 27.61 -16.79
C LEU A 567 25.16 26.85 -16.01
N GLU A 568 25.18 25.51 -16.09
CA GLU A 568 26.22 24.70 -15.44
C GLU A 568 27.60 24.98 -16.02
N GLU A 569 27.70 25.17 -17.35
CA GLU A 569 28.93 25.58 -18.02
C GLU A 569 29.39 26.96 -17.53
N ASP A 570 28.51 27.95 -17.49
CA ASP A 570 28.82 29.31 -17.02
C ASP A 570 29.19 29.35 -15.54
N GLU A 571 28.51 28.58 -14.68
CA GLU A 571 28.87 28.42 -13.27
C GLU A 571 30.27 27.81 -13.12
N SER A 572 30.58 26.78 -13.91
CA SER A 572 31.92 26.17 -13.90
C SER A 572 33.01 27.16 -14.33
N GLN A 573 32.72 28.01 -15.33
CA GLN A 573 33.62 29.08 -15.76
C GLN A 573 33.80 30.13 -14.67
N CYS A 574 32.72 30.51 -13.97
CA CYS A 574 32.78 31.45 -12.85
C CYS A 574 33.69 30.92 -11.72
N TYR A 575 33.52 29.66 -11.30
CA TYR A 575 34.39 29.07 -10.28
C TYR A 575 35.85 28.96 -10.72
N MET A 576 36.10 28.65 -11.99
CA MET A 576 37.46 28.63 -12.54
C MET A 576 38.10 30.02 -12.52
N LEU A 577 37.35 31.06 -12.91
CA LEU A 577 37.82 32.44 -12.87
C LEU A 577 38.05 32.91 -11.43
N GLU A 578 37.19 32.53 -10.49
CA GLU A 578 37.36 32.84 -9.06
C GLU A 578 38.64 32.20 -8.51
N ALA A 579 38.88 30.92 -8.81
CA ALA A 579 40.11 30.23 -8.44
C ALA A 579 41.36 30.90 -9.06
N GLN A 580 41.28 31.33 -10.32
CA GLN A 580 42.34 32.10 -10.96
C GLN A 580 42.58 33.45 -10.26
N CYS A 581 41.52 34.17 -9.90
CA CYS A 581 41.62 35.43 -9.17
C CYS A 581 42.34 35.24 -7.83
N VAL A 582 42.02 34.18 -7.08
CA VAL A 582 42.72 33.85 -5.82
C VAL A 582 44.21 33.55 -6.06
N ILE A 583 44.55 32.76 -7.08
CA ILE A 583 45.95 32.47 -7.44
C ILE A 583 46.70 33.76 -7.78
N HIS A 584 46.07 34.64 -8.58
CA HIS A 584 46.65 35.93 -8.96
C HIS A 584 46.79 36.87 -7.75
N GLN A 585 45.84 36.85 -6.82
CA GLN A 585 45.93 37.62 -5.58
C GLN A 585 47.10 37.14 -4.72
N VAL A 586 47.28 35.84 -4.53
CA VAL A 586 48.44 35.30 -3.79
C VAL A 586 49.77 35.65 -4.48
N ARG A 587 49.81 35.67 -5.82
CA ARG A 587 50.99 36.12 -6.57
C ARG A 587 51.26 37.61 -6.36
N LEU A 588 50.23 38.44 -6.36
CA LEU A 588 50.34 39.86 -6.05
C LEU A 588 50.82 40.09 -4.61
N ASP A 589 50.25 39.38 -3.63
CA ASP A 589 50.64 39.49 -2.23
C ASP A 589 52.12 39.14 -2.06
N ARG A 590 52.59 38.03 -2.65
CA ARG A 590 54.02 37.66 -2.67
C ARG A 590 54.90 38.73 -3.29
N LEU A 591 54.47 39.32 -4.41
CA LEU A 591 55.21 40.43 -5.03
C LEU A 591 55.24 41.67 -4.13
N THR A 592 54.12 41.99 -3.46
CA THR A 592 54.08 43.13 -2.54
C THR A 592 54.95 42.89 -1.31
N GLU A 593 55.01 41.68 -0.78
CA GLU A 593 55.92 41.30 0.30
C GLU A 593 57.38 41.40 -0.13
N GLU A 594 57.73 40.91 -1.32
CA GLU A 594 59.07 41.04 -1.89
C GLU A 594 59.47 42.52 -2.05
N ILE A 595 58.56 43.36 -2.56
CA ILE A 595 58.79 44.81 -2.66
C ILE A 595 58.97 45.42 -1.27
N LYS A 596 58.18 45.03 -0.27
CA LYS A 596 58.33 45.48 1.13
C LYS A 596 59.69 45.08 1.69
N PHE A 597 60.12 43.83 1.54
CA PHE A 597 61.43 43.35 2.00
C PHE A 597 62.57 44.08 1.29
N TYR A 598 62.47 44.28 -0.02
CA TYR A 598 63.46 45.01 -0.80
C TYR A 598 63.59 46.49 -0.42
N ILE A 599 62.47 47.19 -0.21
CA ILE A 599 62.46 48.63 0.14
C ILE A 599 62.79 48.86 1.63
N SER A 600 62.61 47.85 2.50
CA SER A 600 62.83 47.99 3.94
C SER A 600 64.21 48.57 4.29
N SER A 601 64.26 49.44 5.30
CA SER A 601 65.53 50.04 5.75
C SER A 601 66.35 49.09 6.63
N ASN A 602 65.74 48.03 7.16
CA ASN A 602 66.38 47.05 8.02
C ASN A 602 67.21 46.02 7.20
N PRO A 603 68.51 45.84 7.49
CA PRO A 603 69.36 44.91 6.74
C PRO A 603 68.88 43.45 6.79
N GLY A 604 68.28 43.03 7.91
CA GLY A 604 67.75 41.67 8.07
C GLY A 604 66.52 41.37 7.22
N ASP A 605 65.69 42.38 6.94
CA ASP A 605 64.49 42.24 6.11
C ASP A 605 64.85 42.26 4.62
N LYS A 606 65.83 43.09 4.21
CA LYS A 606 66.42 43.05 2.86
C LYS A 606 67.07 41.72 2.51
N ALA A 607 67.77 41.10 3.46
CA ALA A 607 68.38 39.78 3.29
C ALA A 607 67.35 38.65 3.07
N ARG A 608 66.08 38.87 3.44
CA ARG A 608 64.98 37.92 3.18
C ARG A 608 64.36 38.07 1.79
N SER A 609 64.65 39.15 1.07
CA SER A 609 64.18 39.30 -0.31
C SER A 609 64.76 38.19 -1.20
N LEU A 610 63.92 37.64 -2.07
CA LEU A 610 64.31 36.62 -3.04
C LEU A 610 65.46 37.11 -3.92
N ARG A 611 65.49 38.41 -4.26
CA ARG A 611 66.60 39.01 -4.99
C ARG A 611 67.93 38.82 -4.27
N GLU A 612 68.00 39.14 -2.98
CA GLU A 612 69.24 39.10 -2.22
C GLU A 612 69.68 37.66 -1.91
N GLN A 613 68.71 36.77 -1.69
CA GLN A 613 68.96 35.33 -1.55
C GLN A 613 69.54 34.74 -2.84
N LEU A 614 68.97 35.07 -3.99
CA LEU A 614 69.46 34.60 -5.28
C LEU A 614 70.83 35.18 -5.60
N SER A 615 71.09 36.46 -5.33
CA SER A 615 72.44 37.03 -5.50
C SER A 615 73.46 36.40 -4.56
N ALA A 616 73.10 36.10 -3.31
CA ALA A 616 73.97 35.38 -2.39
C ALA A 616 74.29 33.96 -2.91
N CYS A 617 73.29 33.23 -3.40
CA CYS A 617 73.49 31.93 -4.04
C CYS A 617 74.40 32.03 -5.28
N ILE A 618 74.23 33.07 -6.11
CA ILE A 618 75.11 33.32 -7.26
C ILE A 618 76.54 33.57 -6.82
N ILE A 619 76.77 34.41 -5.80
CA ILE A 619 78.11 34.72 -5.28
C ILE A 619 78.78 33.46 -4.73
N GLU A 620 78.05 32.64 -3.96
CA GLU A 620 78.58 31.36 -3.47
C GLU A 620 78.91 30.41 -4.63
N GLN A 621 78.04 30.33 -5.65
CA GLN A 621 78.29 29.50 -6.82
C GLN A 621 79.52 29.98 -7.63
N GLU A 622 79.70 31.29 -7.77
CA GLU A 622 80.89 31.88 -8.39
C GLU A 622 82.16 31.61 -7.61
N LYS A 623 82.10 31.65 -6.27
CA LYS A 623 83.21 31.32 -5.39
C LYS A 623 83.61 29.85 -5.54
N VAL A 624 82.64 28.94 -5.54
CA VAL A 624 82.87 27.51 -5.82
C VAL A 624 83.48 27.35 -7.22
N SER A 625 82.99 28.07 -8.22
CA SER A 625 83.57 28.05 -9.58
C SER A 625 85.03 28.51 -9.61
N ARG A 626 85.38 29.57 -8.87
CA ARG A 626 86.78 30.04 -8.74
C ARG A 626 87.67 28.99 -8.06
N GLN A 627 87.20 28.41 -6.95
CA GLN A 627 87.94 27.36 -6.24
C GLN A 627 88.19 26.14 -7.14
N LEU A 628 87.20 25.72 -7.93
CA LEU A 628 87.37 24.62 -8.89
C LEU A 628 88.37 24.97 -9.99
N LYS A 629 88.43 26.22 -10.46
CA LYS A 629 89.43 26.68 -11.43
C LYS A 629 90.85 26.67 -10.83
N GLU A 630 91.00 27.11 -9.58
CA GLU A 630 92.29 27.04 -8.86
C GLU A 630 92.74 25.58 -8.66
N GLN A 631 91.84 24.69 -8.25
CA GLN A 631 92.13 23.25 -8.16
C GLN A 631 92.51 22.67 -9.52
N GLN A 632 91.83 23.07 -10.60
CA GLN A 632 92.17 22.65 -11.96
C GLN A 632 93.57 23.13 -12.36
N HIS A 633 93.93 24.38 -12.03
CA HIS A 633 95.27 24.92 -12.28
C HIS A 633 96.34 24.13 -11.52
N LEU A 634 96.14 23.90 -10.22
CA LEU A 634 97.05 23.10 -9.38
C LEU A 634 97.22 21.68 -9.92
N VAL A 635 96.15 21.05 -10.42
CA VAL A 635 96.22 19.73 -11.05
C VAL A 635 97.03 19.79 -12.35
N LYS A 636 96.85 20.81 -13.19
CA LYS A 636 97.62 20.99 -14.43
C LYS A 636 99.12 21.22 -14.16
N GLU A 637 99.47 22.09 -13.22
CA GLU A 637 100.87 22.31 -12.83
C GLU A 637 101.53 21.03 -12.32
N ASN A 638 100.83 20.30 -11.45
CA ASN A 638 101.34 19.06 -10.89
C ASN A 638 101.26 17.87 -11.85
N GLN A 639 100.52 17.96 -12.96
CA GLN A 639 100.34 16.86 -13.91
C GLN A 639 101.67 16.38 -14.47
N THR A 640 102.56 17.30 -14.85
CA THR A 640 103.88 16.95 -15.40
C THR A 640 104.73 16.19 -14.38
N ASN A 641 104.75 16.66 -13.13
CA ASN A 641 105.45 16.03 -12.02
C ASN A 641 104.85 14.67 -11.65
N ARG A 642 103.51 14.56 -11.57
CA ARG A 642 102.80 13.29 -11.32
C ARG A 642 103.03 12.28 -12.44
N VAL A 643 103.02 12.70 -13.70
CA VAL A 643 103.35 11.83 -14.84
C VAL A 643 104.80 11.36 -14.79
N ARG A 644 105.75 12.24 -14.43
CA ARG A 644 107.15 11.84 -14.19
C ARG A 644 107.26 10.85 -13.04
N GLN A 645 106.55 11.08 -11.93
CA GLN A 645 106.52 10.19 -10.78
C GLN A 645 105.95 8.82 -11.15
N VAL A 646 104.86 8.76 -11.91
CA VAL A 646 104.28 7.51 -12.42
C VAL A 646 105.25 6.79 -13.35
N LYS A 647 105.96 7.50 -14.24
CA LYS A 647 107.01 6.90 -15.08
C LYS A 647 108.16 6.33 -14.24
N LEU A 648 108.62 7.07 -13.23
CA LEU A 648 109.66 6.60 -12.29
C LEU A 648 109.20 5.36 -11.52
N TRP A 649 107.98 5.35 -10.98
CA TRP A 649 107.40 4.19 -10.30
C TRP A 649 107.20 3.01 -11.25
N SER A 650 106.76 3.24 -12.48
CA SER A 650 106.62 2.19 -13.50
C SER A 650 107.99 1.62 -13.89
N ASN A 651 109.00 2.46 -14.05
CA ASN A 651 110.37 2.02 -14.32
C ASN A 651 110.95 1.25 -13.13
N LEU A 652 110.74 1.71 -11.90
CA LEU A 652 111.14 0.98 -10.70
C LEU A 652 110.43 -0.37 -10.62
N HIS A 653 109.13 -0.41 -10.94
CA HIS A 653 108.36 -1.66 -10.97
C HIS A 653 108.93 -2.63 -12.02
N LYS A 654 109.19 -2.17 -13.24
CA LYS A 654 109.85 -2.96 -14.29
C LYS A 654 111.24 -3.42 -13.86
N LEU A 655 112.02 -2.57 -13.20
CA LEU A 655 113.35 -2.93 -12.71
C LEU A 655 113.27 -4.00 -11.61
N LEU A 656 112.30 -3.90 -10.71
CA LEU A 656 112.02 -4.91 -9.69
C LEU A 656 111.50 -6.21 -10.30
N GLU A 657 110.66 -6.14 -11.34
CA GLU A 657 110.23 -7.31 -12.11
C GLU A 657 111.38 -7.97 -12.86
N CYS A 658 112.24 -7.19 -13.52
CA CYS A 658 113.46 -7.69 -14.15
C CYS A 658 114.39 -8.31 -13.10
N LYS A 659 114.59 -7.65 -11.95
CA LYS A 659 115.38 -8.21 -10.85
C LYS A 659 114.76 -9.51 -10.34
N LYS A 660 113.43 -9.59 -10.21
CA LYS A 660 112.71 -10.82 -9.85
C LYS A 660 112.91 -11.91 -10.89
N LYS A 661 112.81 -11.59 -12.19
CA LYS A 661 113.05 -12.53 -13.30
C LYS A 661 114.50 -13.02 -13.32
N CYS A 662 115.48 -12.13 -13.22
CA CYS A 662 116.89 -12.52 -13.12
C CYS A 662 117.17 -13.37 -11.88
N LEU A 663 116.48 -13.14 -10.77
CA LEU A 663 116.62 -13.95 -9.55
C LEU A 663 115.96 -15.33 -9.72
N GLN A 664 114.85 -15.42 -10.46
CA GLN A 664 114.19 -16.67 -10.85
C GLN A 664 115.01 -17.45 -11.89
N GLU A 665 115.60 -16.78 -12.87
CA GLU A 665 116.52 -17.35 -13.85
C GLU A 665 117.83 -17.79 -13.18
N ALA A 666 118.34 -17.04 -12.20
CA ALA A 666 119.46 -17.47 -11.37
C ALA A 666 119.09 -18.68 -10.51
N GLN A 667 117.84 -18.80 -10.03
CA GLN A 667 117.34 -20.01 -9.35
C GLN A 667 117.15 -21.20 -10.31
N GLN A 668 116.78 -20.96 -11.58
CA GLN A 668 116.63 -22.00 -12.60
C GLN A 668 117.97 -22.46 -13.20
N ASN A 669 118.94 -21.55 -13.33
CA ASN A 669 120.29 -21.83 -13.84
C ASN A 669 121.31 -22.17 -12.74
N SER A 670 120.93 -22.07 -11.46
CA SER A 670 121.69 -22.68 -10.36
C SER A 670 121.27 -24.14 -10.24
N GLY A 671 121.86 -25.00 -11.06
CA GLY A 671 122.04 -26.40 -10.69
C GLY A 671 122.61 -26.45 -9.27
N VAL A 672 122.00 -27.24 -8.40
CA VAL A 672 122.37 -27.39 -7.00
C VAL A 672 123.82 -27.90 -6.92
N VAL A 673 124.77 -26.99 -6.71
CA VAL A 673 126.13 -27.36 -6.33
C VAL A 673 126.15 -27.44 -4.81
N HIS A 674 126.02 -28.67 -4.33
CA HIS A 674 126.36 -29.03 -2.96
C HIS A 674 127.87 -28.84 -2.77
N ARG A 675 128.26 -27.94 -1.85
CA ARG A 675 129.67 -27.63 -1.56
C ARG A 675 130.25 -28.68 -0.63
N GLU A 676 131.41 -29.24 -0.97
CA GLU A 676 132.44 -29.63 0.00
C GLU A 676 133.81 -29.77 -0.70
N ARG A 677 134.88 -29.64 0.08
CA ARG A 677 136.26 -29.33 -0.34
C ARG A 677 136.82 -30.19 -1.49
N GLY A 678 137.12 -29.54 -2.62
CA GLY A 678 138.14 -29.99 -3.58
C GLY A 678 137.62 -30.80 -4.76
N ALA A 679 137.72 -30.18 -5.94
CA ALA A 679 137.54 -30.72 -7.29
C ALA A 679 136.10 -30.88 -7.79
N GLU A 680 135.82 -30.12 -8.85
CA GLU A 680 134.54 -29.95 -9.54
C GLU A 680 134.40 -30.97 -10.67
N THR A 681 133.18 -31.48 -10.90
CA THR A 681 132.79 -31.99 -12.21
C THR A 681 131.27 -31.94 -12.37
N LEU A 682 130.82 -31.22 -13.41
CA LEU A 682 129.44 -30.91 -13.75
C LEU A 682 128.67 -32.11 -14.32
N ILE A 683 127.38 -32.19 -14.01
CA ILE A 683 126.41 -32.98 -14.78
C ILE A 683 125.27 -32.04 -15.19
N LEU A 684 125.10 -31.87 -16.50
CA LEU A 684 124.08 -31.02 -17.13
C LEU A 684 122.75 -31.76 -17.29
N GLN A 685 121.66 -31.07 -16.97
CA GLN A 685 120.51 -30.96 -17.87
C GLN A 685 120.20 -29.49 -18.07
#